data_AF-A0A7Y5D9K8-F1
#
_entry.id   AF-A0A7Y5D9K8-F1
#
_cell.length_a   1.000
_cell.length_b   1.000
_cell.length_c   1.000
_cell.angle_alpha   90.00
_cell.angle_beta   90.00
_cell.angle_gamma   90.00
#
_symmetry.space_group_name_H-M   'P 1'
#
loop_
_entity.id
_entity.type
_entity.pdbx_description
1 polymer ?
#
loop_
_entity_poly.entity_id
_entity_poly.type
_entity_poly.pdbx_seq_one_letter_code
_entity_poly.pdbx_strand_id
1 'polypeptide(L)'
;MFTSKIKVLVFFLLVSTPFLNAQNQEKITALQNKLQLEKKDTSRVMILNDLFIQYREFDSTKAMEYANQAISLSKSSGFKKGESLLLLNKGVFLNLNGENDAGEKLIRQSLDIRIAINDYSGQGYCLRSLGNIEYDKNDYSKALELYLAAAPKFEKANDLKGLSGDYIWIGNVFNEGLHQFDKAAEYFNKSLVLAEKLKDSTLISYNYNNLGQAYYFAKNFNQALYYYNLSKQIKEALGDIRGLGSAYGNISNVFFDRQEYDSATEYNNKAFAIREKQNDKKGMATCYSNGGNIYLKQKNYAAAFENYNKAIALGNEIEFKEPVIESYNGLSNYYEIKGDTKEALYYYKKYKAENDSIFNSDITQQLSSLQTKYETAKKQQLIEEQKFELTKKQYWIYGSAGVLALMTLLGFSYYRRNKLKQEKKLQEEVIKQQDLSTKAVIAAEENERKRIAADLHDGVGQMMSAAKMNLSAFENDIPFKDEQQKMSFEKIIDLVDESCKEIRSVSHQMMPNALLKSGLASAIKEFIDKIDNRILKINLYTEGLNERLDSNVETVLYRVIQECVNNVIKHSGANSLDISLIKDADGIAATIEDNGKGFDAKDKQKFEGIGLKNILSRVEFLKGTVDFDSSPGNGTLVAIHVPLV
;
A
#
# COMPACT_ATOMS: atom_id res chain seq x y z
N MET A 1 37.98 63.72 59.08
CA MET A 1 37.67 63.56 57.64
C MET A 1 36.89 62.26 57.38
N PHE A 2 35.85 61.97 58.19
CA PHE A 2 35.19 60.66 58.25
C PHE A 2 33.65 60.75 58.20
N THR A 3 33.11 61.78 57.55
CA THR A 3 31.65 62.03 57.49
C THR A 3 31.09 62.28 56.09
N SER A 4 31.88 62.17 55.01
CA SER A 4 31.37 62.38 53.64
C SER A 4 31.17 61.13 52.78
N LYS A 5 31.67 59.94 53.19
CA LYS A 5 31.50 58.70 52.41
C LYS A 5 30.20 57.92 52.69
N ILE A 6 29.50 58.24 53.78
CA ILE A 6 28.22 57.59 54.15
C ILE A 6 27.03 58.17 53.37
N LYS A 7 27.13 59.40 52.84
CA LYS A 7 26.04 59.99 52.04
C LYS A 7 25.98 59.48 50.58
N VAL A 8 27.06 58.93 50.02
CA VAL A 8 27.06 58.42 48.64
C VAL A 8 26.59 56.96 48.56
N LEU A 9 26.81 56.14 49.59
CA LEU A 9 26.25 54.77 49.65
C LEU A 9 24.74 54.77 50.00
N VAL A 10 24.28 55.70 50.83
CA VAL A 10 22.85 55.85 51.15
C VAL A 10 22.05 56.41 49.97
N PHE A 11 22.70 57.16 49.05
CA PHE A 11 22.05 57.63 47.83
C PHE A 11 21.91 56.53 46.76
N PHE A 12 22.80 55.52 46.73
CA PHE A 12 22.66 54.36 45.83
C PHE A 12 21.68 53.29 46.36
N LEU A 13 21.53 53.18 47.69
CA LEU A 13 20.55 52.32 48.35
C LEU A 13 19.09 52.78 48.15
N LEU A 14 18.88 54.06 47.84
CA LEU A 14 17.55 54.63 47.55
C LEU A 14 17.21 54.69 46.06
N VAL A 15 18.10 54.27 45.16
CA VAL A 15 17.86 54.39 43.70
C VAL A 15 17.65 53.04 43.03
N SER A 16 18.17 51.91 43.56
CA SER A 16 18.01 50.60 42.89
C SER A 16 16.66 49.91 43.14
N THR A 17 16.06 50.07 44.32
CA THR A 17 14.72 49.54 44.62
C THR A 17 13.59 50.33 43.94
N PRO A 18 13.62 51.68 43.83
CA PRO A 18 12.65 52.38 43.01
C PRO A 18 12.92 52.27 41.52
N PHE A 19 14.13 51.91 41.04
CA PHE A 19 14.34 51.73 39.60
C PHE A 19 13.60 50.49 39.05
N LEU A 20 13.70 49.34 39.73
CA LEU A 20 12.95 48.14 39.31
C LEU A 20 11.43 48.33 39.45
N ASN A 21 11.00 48.96 40.55
CA ASN A 21 9.58 49.30 40.74
C ASN A 21 9.11 50.32 39.70
N ALA A 22 9.90 51.34 39.36
CA ALA A 22 9.55 52.32 38.33
C ALA A 22 9.48 51.69 36.94
N GLN A 23 10.40 50.79 36.60
CA GLN A 23 10.42 50.12 35.29
C GLN A 23 9.24 49.14 35.10
N ASN A 24 8.85 48.42 36.16
CA ASN A 24 7.65 47.60 36.13
C ASN A 24 6.38 48.44 36.15
N GLN A 25 6.36 49.55 36.89
CA GLN A 25 5.23 50.48 36.88
C GLN A 25 5.04 51.12 35.50
N GLU A 26 6.12 51.49 34.81
CA GLU A 26 6.09 52.04 33.45
C GLU A 26 5.52 51.03 32.44
N LYS A 27 5.93 49.76 32.53
CA LYS A 27 5.34 48.67 31.72
C LYS A 27 3.86 48.47 32.00
N ILE A 28 3.46 48.47 33.27
CA ILE A 28 2.06 48.34 33.68
C ILE A 28 1.24 49.51 33.14
N THR A 29 1.72 50.74 33.29
CA THR A 29 1.05 51.95 32.76
C THR A 29 0.93 51.89 31.24
N ALA A 30 1.98 51.46 30.52
CA ALA A 30 1.93 51.28 29.08
C ALA A 30 0.87 50.23 28.66
N LEU A 31 0.79 49.10 29.36
CA LEU A 31 -0.21 48.06 29.11
C LEU A 31 -1.64 48.55 29.41
N GLN A 32 -1.84 49.30 30.49
CA GLN A 32 -3.13 49.90 30.84
C GLN A 32 -3.59 50.91 29.78
N ASN A 33 -2.70 51.78 29.30
CA ASN A 33 -3.00 52.71 28.21
C ASN A 33 -3.33 51.97 26.91
N LYS A 34 -2.57 50.92 26.58
CA LYS A 34 -2.85 50.08 25.41
C LYS A 34 -4.21 49.41 25.52
N LEU A 35 -4.60 48.94 26.70
CA LEU A 35 -5.91 48.35 26.95
C LEU A 35 -7.06 49.34 26.73
N GLN A 36 -6.88 50.62 27.04
CA GLN A 36 -7.90 51.64 26.81
C GLN A 36 -8.10 51.94 25.32
N LEU A 37 -7.02 51.91 24.54
CA LEU A 37 -7.03 52.23 23.10
C LEU A 37 -7.44 51.03 22.24
N GLU A 38 -7.23 49.81 22.71
CA GLU A 38 -7.48 48.59 21.94
C GLU A 38 -8.98 48.26 21.86
N LYS A 39 -9.49 48.15 20.64
CA LYS A 39 -10.91 47.86 20.36
C LYS A 39 -11.17 46.39 20.10
N LYS A 40 -10.15 45.61 19.71
CA LYS A 40 -10.34 44.19 19.36
C LYS A 40 -10.32 43.33 20.62
N ASP A 41 -11.43 42.66 20.91
CA ASP A 41 -11.58 41.80 22.10
C ASP A 41 -10.45 40.78 22.27
N THR A 42 -10.04 40.10 21.18
CA THR A 42 -8.90 39.16 21.24
C THR A 42 -7.59 39.79 21.70
N SER A 43 -7.31 41.04 21.29
CA SER A 43 -6.09 41.77 21.67
C SER A 43 -6.20 42.32 23.09
N ARG A 44 -7.39 42.76 23.49
CA ARG A 44 -7.71 43.13 24.88
C ARG A 44 -7.49 41.95 25.83
N VAL A 45 -7.94 40.75 25.47
CA VAL A 45 -7.70 39.51 26.26
C VAL A 45 -6.20 39.27 26.49
N MET A 46 -5.37 39.42 25.44
CA MET A 46 -3.92 39.24 25.56
C MET A 46 -3.28 40.33 26.44
N ILE A 47 -3.71 41.59 26.31
CA ILE A 47 -3.20 42.68 27.15
C ILE A 47 -3.58 42.47 28.63
N LEU A 48 -4.81 42.02 28.89
CA LEU A 48 -5.25 41.68 30.25
C LEU A 48 -4.44 40.52 30.85
N ASN A 49 -4.08 39.52 30.03
CA ASN A 49 -3.17 38.46 30.46
C ASN A 49 -1.77 38.99 30.79
N ASP A 50 -1.24 39.90 29.97
CA ASP A 50 0.06 40.51 30.24
C ASP A 50 0.03 41.33 31.54
N LEU A 51 -1.07 42.06 31.79
CA LEU A 51 -1.31 42.74 33.07
C LEU A 51 -1.36 41.76 34.24
N PHE A 52 -2.05 40.63 34.11
CA PHE A 52 -2.03 39.55 35.10
C PHE A 52 -0.59 39.09 35.40
N ILE A 53 0.22 38.85 34.36
CA ILE A 53 1.62 38.41 34.51
C ILE A 53 2.48 39.50 35.19
N GLN A 54 2.23 40.78 34.96
CA GLN A 54 2.98 41.83 35.65
C GLN A 54 2.56 41.95 37.13
N TYR A 55 1.26 41.86 37.42
CA TYR A 55 0.75 42.07 38.78
C TYR A 55 0.93 40.86 39.70
N ARG A 56 1.04 39.63 39.18
CA ARG A 56 1.11 38.41 40.01
C ARG A 56 2.24 38.40 41.05
N GLU A 57 3.32 39.13 40.81
CA GLU A 57 4.49 39.20 41.71
C GLU A 57 4.36 40.30 42.78
N PHE A 58 3.42 41.26 42.62
CA PHE A 58 3.35 42.48 43.45
C PHE A 58 1.98 42.75 44.08
N ASP A 59 0.90 42.32 43.42
CA ASP A 59 -0.49 42.51 43.86
C ASP A 59 -1.36 41.35 43.33
N SER A 60 -1.48 40.30 44.15
CA SER A 60 -2.24 39.09 43.81
C SER A 60 -3.72 39.37 43.56
N THR A 61 -4.30 40.33 44.27
CA THR A 61 -5.70 40.75 44.12
C THR A 61 -5.94 41.35 42.74
N LYS A 62 -5.12 42.33 42.32
CA LYS A 62 -5.22 42.93 40.98
C LYS A 62 -4.91 41.94 39.87
N ALA A 63 -3.92 41.07 40.07
CA ALA A 63 -3.63 40.02 39.11
C ALA A 63 -4.89 39.18 38.86
N MET A 64 -5.53 38.70 39.93
CA MET A 64 -6.74 37.88 39.85
C MET A 64 -7.92 38.64 39.23
N GLU A 65 -8.04 39.94 39.48
CA GLU A 65 -9.02 40.80 38.82
C GLU A 65 -8.83 40.82 37.30
N TYR A 66 -7.61 41.11 36.82
CA TYR A 66 -7.31 41.10 35.38
C TYR A 66 -7.48 39.73 34.74
N ALA A 67 -7.10 38.65 35.44
CA ALA A 67 -7.33 37.29 34.96
C ALA A 67 -8.82 36.98 34.80
N ASN A 68 -9.66 37.36 35.77
CA ASN A 68 -11.10 37.14 35.71
C ASN A 68 -11.76 37.98 34.59
N GLN A 69 -11.33 39.24 34.42
CA GLN A 69 -11.78 40.08 33.30
C GLN A 69 -11.41 39.47 31.94
N ALA A 70 -10.17 38.98 31.80
CA ALA A 70 -9.70 38.34 30.58
C ALA A 70 -10.47 37.06 30.26
N ILE A 71 -10.73 36.22 31.27
CA ILE A 71 -11.53 34.99 31.11
C ILE A 71 -12.95 35.34 30.67
N SER A 72 -13.60 36.30 31.33
CA SER A 72 -14.96 36.73 30.97
C SER A 72 -15.03 37.25 29.53
N LEU A 73 -14.08 38.11 29.15
CA LEU A 73 -14.02 38.67 27.79
C LEU A 73 -13.69 37.61 26.74
N SER A 74 -12.83 36.64 27.05
CA SER A 74 -12.51 35.54 26.13
C SER A 74 -13.72 34.62 25.90
N LYS A 75 -14.55 34.41 26.92
CA LYS A 75 -15.81 33.65 26.81
C LYS A 75 -16.84 34.38 25.96
N SER A 76 -17.07 35.68 26.21
CA SER A 76 -18.06 36.46 25.46
C SER A 76 -17.66 36.67 23.99
N SER A 77 -16.36 36.80 23.71
CA SER A 77 -15.83 36.93 22.34
C SER A 77 -15.63 35.60 21.61
N GLY A 78 -15.83 34.45 22.28
CA GLY A 78 -15.57 33.13 21.70
C GLY A 78 -14.09 32.80 21.46
N PHE A 79 -13.16 33.57 22.04
CA PHE A 79 -11.72 33.40 21.84
C PHE A 79 -11.14 32.25 22.68
N LYS A 80 -11.40 31.01 22.26
CA LYS A 80 -11.02 29.77 23.00
C LYS A 80 -9.52 29.64 23.29
N LYS A 81 -8.65 30.09 22.38
CA LYS A 81 -7.20 30.07 22.61
C LYS A 81 -6.79 31.03 23.73
N GLY A 82 -7.40 32.21 23.81
CA GLY A 82 -7.22 33.14 24.92
C GLY A 82 -7.78 32.57 26.22
N GLU A 83 -9.02 32.08 26.20
CA GLU A 83 -9.68 31.47 27.37
C GLU A 83 -8.77 30.41 28.03
N SER A 84 -8.30 29.44 27.24
CA SER A 84 -7.43 28.38 27.73
C SER A 84 -6.07 28.89 28.23
N LEU A 85 -5.45 29.88 27.58
CA LEU A 85 -4.21 30.50 28.07
C LEU A 85 -4.37 31.12 29.45
N LEU A 86 -5.46 31.87 29.66
CA LEU A 86 -5.73 32.50 30.96
C LEU A 86 -6.03 31.47 32.05
N LEU A 87 -6.80 30.43 31.73
CA LEU A 87 -7.08 29.34 32.67
C LEU A 87 -5.79 28.63 33.11
N LEU A 88 -4.87 28.37 32.17
CA LEU A 88 -3.56 27.79 32.47
C LEU A 88 -2.75 28.71 33.39
N ASN A 89 -2.60 29.98 33.01
CA ASN A 89 -1.79 30.96 33.73
C ASN A 89 -2.33 31.22 35.15
N LYS A 90 -3.65 31.34 35.30
CA LYS A 90 -4.32 31.45 36.59
C LYS A 90 -4.16 30.17 37.42
N GLY A 91 -4.32 29.00 36.81
CA GLY A 91 -4.15 27.72 37.50
C GLY A 91 -2.74 27.53 38.05
N VAL A 92 -1.72 27.83 37.25
CA VAL A 92 -0.30 27.80 37.68
C VAL A 92 -0.06 28.80 38.83
N PHE A 93 -0.66 29.98 38.78
CA PHE A 93 -0.54 30.95 39.86
C PHE A 93 -1.19 30.49 41.17
N LEU A 94 -2.36 29.85 41.12
CA LEU A 94 -3.01 29.29 42.31
C LEU A 94 -2.15 28.19 42.95
N ASN A 95 -1.57 27.28 42.14
CA ASN A 95 -0.68 26.24 42.66
C ASN A 95 0.55 26.82 43.37
N LEU A 96 1.17 27.85 42.78
CA LEU A 96 2.32 28.52 43.40
C LEU A 96 2.00 29.21 44.74
N ASN A 97 0.72 29.51 45.00
CA ASN A 97 0.23 30.05 46.26
C ASN A 97 -0.38 28.99 47.19
N GLY A 98 -0.23 27.70 46.88
CA GLY A 98 -0.70 26.58 47.72
C GLY A 98 -2.14 26.13 47.46
N GLU A 99 -2.89 26.79 46.56
CA GLU A 99 -4.26 26.41 46.20
C GLU A 99 -4.28 25.33 45.10
N ASN A 100 -3.63 24.18 45.39
CA ASN A 100 -3.30 23.15 44.39
C ASN A 100 -4.54 22.53 43.70
N ASP A 101 -5.60 22.23 44.44
CA ASP A 101 -6.81 21.61 43.86
C ASP A 101 -7.54 22.56 42.90
N ALA A 102 -7.63 23.84 43.27
CA ALA A 102 -8.25 24.86 42.45
C ALA A 102 -7.42 25.13 41.18
N GLY A 103 -6.09 25.20 41.32
CA GLY A 103 -5.19 25.40 40.19
C GLY A 103 -5.18 24.22 39.22
N GLU A 104 -5.12 22.99 39.73
CA GLU A 104 -5.21 21.76 38.92
C GLU A 104 -6.49 21.71 38.10
N LYS A 105 -7.65 22.04 38.71
CA LYS A 105 -8.95 22.08 38.03
C LYS A 105 -8.95 23.06 36.85
N LEU A 106 -8.37 24.25 37.01
CA LEU A 106 -8.28 25.24 35.94
C LEU A 106 -7.35 24.78 34.80
N ILE A 107 -6.24 24.11 35.14
CA ILE A 107 -5.31 23.59 34.13
C ILE A 107 -5.97 22.47 33.32
N ARG A 108 -6.75 21.59 33.95
CA ARG A 108 -7.53 20.55 33.26
C ARG A 108 -8.58 21.15 32.32
N GLN A 109 -9.30 22.17 32.77
CA GLN A 109 -10.23 22.91 31.90
C GLN A 109 -9.53 23.56 30.70
N SER A 110 -8.33 24.11 30.90
CA SER A 110 -7.49 24.63 29.81
C SER A 110 -7.10 23.54 28.82
N LEU A 111 -6.71 22.37 29.32
CA LEU A 111 -6.34 21.21 28.51
C LEU A 111 -7.51 20.75 27.63
N ASP A 112 -8.71 20.62 28.19
CA ASP A 112 -9.91 20.19 27.45
C ASP A 112 -10.22 21.14 26.29
N ILE A 113 -10.16 22.46 26.53
CA ILE A 113 -10.35 23.46 25.49
C ILE A 113 -9.27 23.33 24.40
N ARG A 114 -8.01 23.14 24.78
CA ARG A 114 -6.86 23.02 23.85
C ARG A 114 -6.87 21.72 23.05
N ILE A 115 -7.45 20.66 23.60
CA ILE A 115 -7.77 19.44 22.86
C ILE A 115 -8.83 19.75 21.80
N ALA A 116 -9.94 20.39 22.20
CA ALA A 116 -11.04 20.71 21.28
C ALA A 116 -10.62 21.62 20.11
N ILE A 117 -9.69 22.55 20.32
CA ILE A 117 -9.18 23.44 19.26
C ILE A 117 -7.90 22.94 18.58
N ASN A 118 -7.44 21.73 18.88
CA ASN A 118 -6.20 21.15 18.35
C ASN A 118 -4.93 22.00 18.56
N ASP A 119 -4.84 22.74 19.67
CA ASP A 119 -3.66 23.52 20.03
C ASP A 119 -2.62 22.64 20.74
N TYR A 120 -1.78 21.95 19.95
CA TYR A 120 -0.80 20.99 20.46
C TYR A 120 0.25 21.63 21.38
N SER A 121 0.78 22.82 21.05
CA SER A 121 1.73 23.52 21.94
C SER A 121 1.06 23.82 23.28
N GLY A 122 -0.18 24.32 23.26
CA GLY A 122 -0.99 24.51 24.45
C GLY A 122 -1.20 23.24 25.28
N GLN A 123 -1.56 22.13 24.63
CA GLN A 123 -1.73 20.83 25.30
C GLN A 123 -0.44 20.43 26.05
N GLY A 124 0.72 20.61 25.41
CA GLY A 124 2.02 20.36 26.02
C GLY A 124 2.25 21.20 27.29
N TYR A 125 1.98 22.51 27.23
CA TYR A 125 2.13 23.37 28.42
C TYR A 125 1.18 22.99 29.56
N CYS A 126 -0.05 22.60 29.26
CA CYS A 126 -1.00 22.11 30.28
C CYS A 126 -0.53 20.81 30.93
N LEU A 127 -0.14 19.81 30.12
CA LEU A 127 0.35 18.52 30.61
C LEU A 127 1.60 18.70 31.47
N ARG A 128 2.56 19.50 31.01
CA ARG A 128 3.75 19.83 31.80
C ARG A 128 3.40 20.55 33.11
N SER A 129 2.43 21.46 33.09
CA SER A 129 2.00 22.14 34.32
C SER A 129 1.32 21.19 35.31
N LEU A 130 0.54 20.22 34.83
CA LEU A 130 0.04 19.14 35.68
C LEU A 130 1.20 18.28 36.21
N GLY A 131 2.19 17.98 35.36
CA GLY A 131 3.39 17.26 35.76
C GLY A 131 4.14 17.96 36.89
N ASN A 132 4.26 19.29 36.83
CA ASN A 132 4.87 20.08 37.89
C ASN A 132 4.11 19.98 39.22
N ILE A 133 2.78 19.93 39.20
CA ILE A 133 1.99 19.75 40.43
C ILE A 133 2.30 18.40 41.06
N GLU A 134 2.39 17.33 40.26
CA GLU A 134 2.73 16.00 40.76
C GLU A 134 4.20 15.95 41.22
N TYR A 135 5.09 16.65 40.53
CA TYR A 135 6.49 16.82 40.94
C TYR A 135 6.59 17.48 42.33
N ASP A 136 5.85 18.57 42.55
CA ASP A 136 5.82 19.29 43.84
C ASP A 136 5.18 18.42 44.95
N LYS A 137 4.30 17.49 44.60
CA LYS A 137 3.77 16.45 45.50
C LYS A 137 4.75 15.28 45.72
N ASN A 138 5.93 15.31 45.10
CA ASN A 138 6.91 14.22 45.03
C ASN A 138 6.39 12.93 44.36
N ASP A 139 5.28 12.98 43.63
CA ASP A 139 4.83 11.90 42.74
C ASP A 139 5.58 11.98 41.41
N TYR A 140 6.86 11.63 41.47
CA TYR A 140 7.78 11.62 40.33
C TYR A 140 7.32 10.69 39.21
N SER A 141 6.51 9.66 39.53
CA SER A 141 5.96 8.72 38.55
C SER A 141 4.93 9.40 37.67
N LYS A 142 3.93 10.01 38.28
CA LYS A 142 2.86 10.69 37.55
C LYS A 142 3.38 11.97 36.88
N ALA A 143 4.33 12.66 37.50
CA ALA A 143 5.05 13.77 36.89
C ALA A 143 5.73 13.34 35.58
N LEU A 144 6.50 12.26 35.60
CA LEU A 144 7.18 11.73 34.41
C LEU A 144 6.20 11.31 33.31
N GLU A 145 5.10 10.66 33.67
CA GLU A 145 4.05 10.29 32.70
C GLU A 145 3.48 11.52 31.99
N LEU A 146 3.19 12.58 32.75
CA LEU A 146 2.65 13.83 32.21
C LEU A 146 3.67 14.56 31.33
N TYR A 147 4.95 14.60 31.71
CA TYR A 147 6.01 15.16 30.87
C TYR A 147 6.21 14.35 29.58
N LEU A 148 6.28 13.02 29.67
CA LEU A 148 6.39 12.17 28.48
C LEU A 148 5.17 12.28 27.56
N ALA A 149 3.98 12.55 28.10
CA ALA A 149 2.80 12.86 27.31
C ALA A 149 2.84 14.26 26.67
N ALA A 150 3.57 15.22 27.26
CA ALA A 150 3.73 16.59 26.76
C ALA A 150 4.73 16.68 25.61
N ALA A 151 5.86 15.99 25.68
CA ALA A 151 6.90 15.98 24.64
C ALA A 151 6.37 15.81 23.19
N PRO A 152 5.58 14.77 22.84
CA PRO A 152 5.06 14.59 21.49
C PRO A 152 4.09 15.71 21.05
N LYS A 153 3.47 16.43 22.00
CA LYS A 153 2.62 17.59 21.70
C LYS A 153 3.47 18.78 21.25
N PHE A 154 4.60 19.02 21.92
CA PHE A 154 5.55 20.05 21.51
C PHE A 154 6.22 19.71 20.18
N GLU A 155 6.62 18.45 19.97
CA GLU A 155 7.17 17.98 18.69
C GLU A 155 6.18 18.20 17.53
N LYS A 156 4.92 17.79 17.71
CA LYS A 156 3.87 17.98 16.70
C LYS A 156 3.59 19.45 16.41
N ALA A 157 3.75 20.33 17.40
CA ALA A 157 3.60 21.78 17.24
C ALA A 157 4.86 22.47 16.69
N ASN A 158 5.98 21.75 16.54
CA ASN A 158 7.33 22.30 16.31
C ASN A 158 7.71 23.39 17.33
N ASP A 159 7.23 23.25 18.57
CA ASP A 159 7.52 24.17 19.69
C ASP A 159 8.80 23.71 20.41
N LEU A 160 9.94 24.07 19.82
CA LEU A 160 11.25 23.69 20.34
C LEU A 160 11.50 24.24 21.76
N LYS A 161 10.93 25.41 22.08
CA LYS A 161 11.08 26.04 23.40
C LYS A 161 10.28 25.27 24.46
N GLY A 162 9.04 24.90 24.13
CA GLY A 162 8.21 24.02 24.94
C GLY A 162 8.90 22.68 25.20
N LEU A 163 9.40 22.03 24.15
CA LEU A 163 10.10 20.74 24.21
C LEU A 163 11.38 20.81 25.05
N SER A 164 12.21 21.85 24.86
CA SER A 164 13.42 22.09 25.66
C SER A 164 13.08 22.22 27.16
N GLY A 165 12.05 22.99 27.49
CA GLY A 165 11.60 23.11 28.88
C GLY A 165 11.06 21.79 29.44
N ASP A 166 10.39 20.98 28.62
CA ASP A 166 9.86 19.68 29.04
C ASP A 166 10.96 18.64 29.31
N TYR A 167 11.99 18.59 28.47
CA TYR A 167 13.18 17.76 28.72
C TYR A 167 13.93 18.17 29.99
N ILE A 168 13.93 19.45 30.38
CA ILE A 168 14.49 19.86 31.68
C ILE A 168 13.71 19.21 32.81
N TRP A 169 12.37 19.23 32.78
CA TRP A 169 11.57 18.62 33.84
C TRP A 169 11.72 17.11 33.90
N ILE A 170 11.81 16.43 32.75
CA ILE A 170 12.13 14.99 32.71
C ILE A 170 13.52 14.73 33.33
N GLY A 171 14.51 15.55 32.99
CA GLY A 171 15.85 15.47 33.59
C GLY A 171 15.82 15.65 35.11
N ASN A 172 15.04 16.61 35.62
CA ASN A 172 14.86 16.85 37.05
C ASN A 172 14.26 15.64 37.76
N VAL A 173 13.23 14.99 37.18
CA VAL A 173 12.68 13.73 37.72
C VAL A 173 13.75 12.65 37.82
N PHE A 174 14.56 12.48 36.76
CA PHE A 174 15.65 11.50 36.80
C PHE A 174 16.72 11.84 37.85
N ASN A 175 16.98 13.12 38.06
CA ASN A 175 18.01 13.60 38.98
C ASN A 175 17.59 13.49 40.45
N GLU A 176 16.43 14.07 40.79
CA GLU A 176 15.97 14.24 42.17
C GLU A 176 15.13 13.05 42.64
N GLY A 177 14.25 12.53 41.77
CA GLY A 177 13.38 11.40 42.12
C GLY A 177 14.06 10.04 41.96
N LEU A 178 14.65 9.78 40.78
CA LEU A 178 15.20 8.46 40.45
C LEU A 178 16.69 8.29 40.77
N HIS A 179 17.39 9.37 41.10
CA HIS A 179 18.85 9.38 41.30
C HIS A 179 19.65 8.76 40.13
N GLN A 180 19.11 8.83 38.91
CA GLN A 180 19.72 8.35 37.67
C GLN A 180 20.42 9.52 36.96
N PHE A 181 21.54 9.95 37.53
CA PHE A 181 22.24 11.18 37.12
C PHE A 181 22.70 11.16 35.66
N ASP A 182 23.11 10.00 35.12
CA ASP A 182 23.49 9.86 33.71
C ASP A 182 22.29 10.11 32.77
N LYS A 183 21.10 9.59 33.13
CA LYS A 183 19.88 9.85 32.36
C LYS A 183 19.41 11.29 32.50
N ALA A 184 19.53 11.86 33.70
CA ALA A 184 19.26 13.29 33.90
C ALA A 184 20.13 14.14 32.97
N ALA A 185 21.44 13.86 32.94
CA ALA A 185 22.38 14.52 32.04
C ALA A 185 22.05 14.30 30.55
N GLU A 186 21.57 13.11 30.15
CA GLU A 186 21.08 12.86 28.78
C GLU A 186 19.95 13.83 28.41
N TYR A 187 18.93 13.96 29.26
CA TYR A 187 17.78 14.85 29.00
C TYR A 187 18.15 16.34 29.07
N PHE A 188 19.01 16.74 30.01
CA PHE A 188 19.54 18.11 30.03
C PHE A 188 20.35 18.43 28.77
N ASN A 189 21.14 17.48 28.24
CA ASN A 189 21.85 17.67 26.97
C ASN A 189 20.89 17.76 25.77
N LYS A 190 19.83 16.93 25.72
CA LYS A 190 18.78 17.07 24.69
C LYS A 190 18.16 18.47 24.72
N SER A 191 17.85 18.99 25.91
CA SER A 191 17.36 20.35 26.07
C SER A 191 18.39 21.42 25.67
N LEU A 192 19.66 21.23 26.01
CA LEU A 192 20.76 22.12 25.65
C LEU A 192 20.89 22.26 24.13
N VAL A 193 20.87 21.14 23.38
CA VAL A 193 20.92 21.16 21.90
C VAL A 193 19.77 21.98 21.31
N LEU A 194 18.56 21.87 21.88
CA LEU A 194 17.42 22.69 21.46
C LEU A 194 17.61 24.16 21.82
N ALA A 195 18.14 24.46 23.01
CA ALA A 195 18.42 25.82 23.46
C ALA A 195 19.49 26.51 22.60
N GLU A 196 20.53 25.80 22.20
CA GLU A 196 21.57 26.26 21.26
C GLU A 196 21.00 26.54 19.88
N LYS A 197 20.15 25.65 19.37
CA LYS A 197 19.44 25.85 18.09
C LYS A 197 18.54 27.10 18.12
N LEU A 198 17.92 27.37 19.26
CA LEU A 198 17.11 28.57 19.50
C LEU A 198 17.95 29.83 19.77
N LYS A 199 19.25 29.67 20.05
CA LYS A 199 20.15 30.73 20.54
C LYS A 199 19.60 31.41 21.82
N ASP A 200 18.84 30.67 22.63
CA ASP A 200 18.23 31.17 23.87
C ASP A 200 19.25 31.03 25.01
N SER A 201 20.04 32.10 25.24
CA SER A 201 21.10 32.12 26.26
C SER A 201 20.57 31.84 27.67
N THR A 202 19.33 32.24 27.95
CA THR A 202 18.68 31.97 29.24
C THR A 202 18.49 30.47 29.41
N LEU A 203 17.92 29.77 28.42
CA LEU A 203 17.78 28.30 28.46
C LEU A 203 19.11 27.55 28.47
N ILE A 204 20.12 28.04 27.76
CA ILE A 204 21.48 27.47 27.80
C ILE A 204 22.02 27.55 29.24
N SER A 205 21.89 28.71 29.89
CA SER A 205 22.36 28.88 31.28
C SER A 205 21.62 27.98 32.27
N TYR A 206 20.33 27.72 32.06
CA TYR A 206 19.55 26.79 32.89
C TYR A 206 19.99 25.35 32.69
N ASN A 207 20.21 24.91 31.46
CA ASN A 207 20.71 23.56 31.19
C ASN A 207 22.10 23.33 31.76
N TYR A 208 23.02 24.29 31.68
CA TYR A 208 24.31 24.20 32.37
C TYR A 208 24.17 24.13 33.88
N ASN A 209 23.24 24.87 34.48
CA ASN A 209 22.98 24.73 35.91
C ASN A 209 22.52 23.31 36.28
N ASN A 210 21.61 22.73 35.51
CA ASN A 210 21.05 21.41 35.79
C ASN A 210 22.04 20.27 35.50
N LEU A 211 22.86 20.40 34.45
CA LEU A 211 24.01 19.52 34.23
C LEU A 211 24.98 19.59 35.41
N GLY A 212 25.28 20.79 35.91
CA GLY A 212 26.09 20.98 37.11
C GLY A 212 25.50 20.25 38.33
N GLN A 213 24.18 20.30 38.49
CA GLN A 213 23.45 19.61 39.56
C GLN A 213 23.53 18.08 39.42
N ALA A 214 23.33 17.54 38.21
CA ALA A 214 23.47 16.10 37.96
C ALA A 214 24.88 15.59 38.29
N TYR A 215 25.92 16.31 37.84
CA TYR A 215 27.30 15.94 38.15
C TYR A 215 27.63 16.11 39.63
N TYR A 216 27.05 17.11 40.31
CA TYR A 216 27.21 17.29 41.75
C TYR A 216 26.66 16.09 42.53
N PHE A 217 25.44 15.63 42.23
CA PHE A 217 24.86 14.47 42.89
C PHE A 217 25.58 13.16 42.52
N ALA A 218 26.10 13.05 41.29
CA ALA A 218 27.01 11.98 40.89
C ALA A 218 28.42 12.07 41.55
N LYS A 219 28.65 13.04 42.44
CA LYS A 219 29.92 13.30 43.13
C LYS A 219 31.10 13.61 42.18
N ASN A 220 30.81 14.01 40.94
CA ASN A 220 31.78 14.51 39.97
C ASN A 220 31.93 16.03 40.11
N PHE A 221 32.58 16.46 41.19
CA PHE A 221 32.67 17.87 41.57
C PHE A 221 33.38 18.77 40.55
N ASN A 222 34.34 18.24 39.80
CA ASN A 222 35.05 19.02 38.77
C ASN A 222 34.12 19.36 37.59
N GLN A 223 33.34 18.39 37.11
CA GLN A 223 32.33 18.64 36.07
C GLN A 223 31.21 19.54 36.60
N ALA A 224 30.77 19.35 37.84
CA ALA A 224 29.79 20.23 38.46
C ALA A 224 30.25 21.71 38.46
N LEU A 225 31.48 21.98 38.92
CA LEU A 225 32.06 23.33 38.90
C LEU A 225 32.21 23.88 37.48
N TYR A 226 32.61 23.05 36.51
CA TYR A 226 32.73 23.47 35.12
C TYR A 226 31.38 24.02 34.60
N TYR A 227 30.32 23.22 34.71
CA TYR A 227 28.99 23.62 34.22
C TYR A 227 28.36 24.76 35.04
N TYR A 228 28.53 24.78 36.36
CA TYR A 228 28.07 25.91 37.17
C TYR A 228 28.78 27.22 36.81
N ASN A 229 30.08 27.18 36.49
CA ASN A 229 30.80 28.37 36.05
C ASN A 229 30.36 28.84 34.66
N LEU A 230 30.07 27.93 33.72
CA LEU A 230 29.47 28.31 32.42
C LEU A 230 28.10 28.97 32.62
N SER A 231 27.24 28.38 33.47
CA SER A 231 25.94 28.97 33.80
C SER A 231 26.09 30.37 34.41
N LYS A 232 27.03 30.52 35.35
CA LYS A 232 27.36 31.79 36.02
C LYS A 232 27.77 32.88 35.02
N GLN A 233 28.72 32.58 34.13
CA GLN A 233 29.20 33.55 33.12
C GLN A 233 28.07 34.06 32.23
N ILE A 234 27.17 33.18 31.79
CA ILE A 234 26.03 33.58 30.97
C ILE A 234 25.06 34.45 31.78
N LYS A 235 24.77 34.09 33.03
CA LYS A 235 23.88 34.88 33.91
C LYS A 235 24.45 36.26 34.22
N GLU A 236 25.76 36.37 34.42
CA GLU A 236 26.46 37.65 34.55
C GLU A 236 26.29 38.51 33.29
N ALA A 237 26.50 37.92 32.09
CA ALA A 237 26.32 38.63 30.83
C ALA A 237 24.86 39.05 30.56
N LEU A 238 23.89 38.26 31.03
CA LEU A 238 22.46 38.58 30.91
C LEU A 238 21.96 39.56 31.98
N GLY A 239 22.76 39.87 33.01
CA GLY A 239 22.30 40.63 34.17
C GLY A 239 21.26 39.88 35.02
N ASP A 240 21.22 38.54 34.94
CA ASP A 240 20.33 37.70 35.76
C ASP A 240 20.90 37.57 37.18
N ILE A 241 20.69 38.61 37.97
CA ILE A 241 21.18 38.69 39.35
C ILE A 241 20.61 37.57 40.22
N ARG A 242 19.34 37.18 40.01
CA ARG A 242 18.69 36.11 40.79
C ARG A 242 19.32 34.76 40.47
N GLY A 243 19.48 34.44 39.19
CA GLY A 243 20.14 33.21 38.74
C GLY A 243 21.60 33.14 39.18
N LEU A 244 22.29 34.28 39.26
CA LEU A 244 23.66 34.37 39.75
C LEU A 244 23.76 33.99 41.24
N GLY A 245 22.80 34.41 42.06
CA GLY A 245 22.68 33.98 43.46
C GLY A 245 22.53 32.46 43.59
N SER A 246 21.75 31.82 42.71
CA SER A 246 21.64 30.35 42.69
C SER A 246 22.94 29.68 42.27
N ALA A 247 23.64 30.20 41.25
CA ALA A 247 24.91 29.64 40.80
C ALA A 247 25.98 29.70 41.90
N TYR A 248 26.07 30.80 42.64
CA TYR A 248 27.00 30.93 43.77
C TYR A 248 26.68 29.96 44.91
N GLY A 249 25.40 29.77 45.26
CA GLY A 249 25.00 28.78 46.26
C GLY A 249 25.37 27.36 45.85
N ASN A 250 25.16 27.00 44.59
CA ASN A 250 25.53 25.69 44.05
C ASN A 250 27.05 25.47 44.06
N ILE A 251 27.83 26.48 43.65
CA ILE A 251 29.30 26.43 43.71
C ILE A 251 29.79 26.29 45.17
N SER A 252 29.17 27.01 46.11
CA SER A 252 29.45 26.88 47.54
C SER A 252 29.27 25.44 48.02
N ASN A 253 28.17 24.80 47.66
CA ASN A 253 27.91 23.41 48.03
C ASN A 253 28.97 22.44 47.48
N VAL A 254 29.44 22.67 46.24
CA VAL A 254 30.53 21.85 45.68
C VAL A 254 31.82 22.01 46.49
N PHE A 255 32.19 23.23 46.86
CA PHE A 255 33.38 23.47 47.70
C PHE A 255 33.23 22.88 49.10
N PHE A 256 32.03 22.96 49.69
CA PHE A 256 31.74 22.33 50.98
C PHE A 256 31.95 20.81 50.94
N ASP A 257 31.40 20.13 49.93
CA ASP A 257 31.54 18.69 49.75
C ASP A 257 32.99 18.27 49.41
N ARG A 258 33.77 19.16 48.79
CA ARG A 258 35.23 19.01 48.60
C ARG A 258 36.05 19.30 49.85
N GLN A 259 35.41 19.70 50.96
CA GLN A 259 36.05 20.09 52.22
C GLN A 259 36.89 21.39 52.12
N GLU A 260 36.65 22.20 51.10
CA GLU A 260 37.28 23.51 50.88
C GLU A 260 36.43 24.61 51.51
N TYR A 261 36.37 24.62 52.85
CA TYR A 261 35.38 25.39 53.59
C TYR A 261 35.52 26.91 53.43
N ASP A 262 36.73 27.44 53.25
CA ASP A 262 36.94 28.88 53.08
C ASP A 262 36.33 29.38 51.76
N SER A 263 36.52 28.61 50.68
CA SER A 263 35.87 28.89 49.39
C SER A 263 34.35 28.72 49.49
N ALA A 264 33.86 27.70 50.20
CA ALA A 264 32.44 27.54 50.47
C ALA A 264 31.86 28.77 51.19
N THR A 265 32.52 29.27 52.24
CA THR A 265 32.13 30.50 52.94
C THR A 265 32.08 31.71 51.99
N GLU A 266 33.10 31.90 51.15
CA GLU A 266 33.16 33.02 50.21
C GLU A 266 31.95 33.00 49.25
N TYR A 267 31.69 31.85 48.63
CA TYR A 267 30.60 31.71 47.66
C TYR A 267 29.21 31.75 48.31
N ASN A 268 29.05 31.20 49.51
CA ASN A 268 27.81 31.31 50.29
C ASN A 268 27.51 32.78 50.64
N ASN A 269 28.53 33.56 51.02
CA ASN A 269 28.37 34.98 51.32
C ASN A 269 28.03 35.80 50.07
N LYS A 270 28.61 35.48 48.91
CA LYS A 270 28.23 36.08 47.62
C LYS A 270 26.78 35.78 47.27
N ALA A 271 26.32 34.54 47.47
CA ALA A 271 24.93 34.17 47.29
C ALA A 271 24.02 34.96 48.26
N PHE A 272 24.34 34.97 49.55
CA PHE A 272 23.56 35.68 50.58
C PHE A 272 23.41 37.17 50.27
N ALA A 273 24.50 37.86 49.92
CA ALA A 273 24.47 39.28 49.59
C ALA A 273 23.55 39.61 48.40
N ILE A 274 23.43 38.69 47.44
CA ILE A 274 22.46 38.83 46.34
C ILE A 274 21.03 38.63 46.85
N ARG A 275 20.78 37.58 47.64
CA ARG A 275 19.44 37.26 48.16
C ARG A 275 18.92 38.36 49.09
N GLU A 276 19.77 38.91 49.94
CA GLU A 276 19.46 40.02 50.83
C GLU A 276 19.05 41.29 50.04
N LYS A 277 19.82 41.66 49.01
CA LYS A 277 19.47 42.80 48.14
C LYS A 277 18.15 42.63 47.41
N GLN A 278 17.75 41.39 47.13
CA GLN A 278 16.50 41.04 46.47
C GLN A 278 15.34 40.82 47.45
N ASN A 279 15.58 40.88 48.76
CA ASN A 279 14.63 40.47 49.79
C ASN A 279 14.10 39.04 49.55
N ASP A 280 14.93 38.15 48.99
CA ASP A 280 14.60 36.75 48.74
C ASP A 280 14.75 35.94 50.02
N LYS A 281 13.70 35.97 50.85
CA LYS A 281 13.66 35.27 52.14
C LYS A 281 13.94 33.77 52.03
N LYS A 282 13.44 33.10 50.98
CA LYS A 282 13.68 31.66 50.74
C LYS A 282 15.17 31.39 50.49
N GLY A 283 15.78 32.20 49.62
CA GLY A 283 17.23 32.13 49.36
C GLY A 283 18.08 32.45 50.59
N MET A 284 17.68 33.43 51.39
CA MET A 284 18.37 33.78 52.64
C MET A 284 18.32 32.63 53.66
N ALA A 285 17.16 32.00 53.88
CA ALA A 285 17.02 30.86 54.79
C ALA A 285 17.93 29.69 54.36
N THR A 286 18.01 29.43 53.05
CA THR A 286 18.93 28.41 52.48
C THR A 286 20.40 28.76 52.76
N CYS A 287 20.80 30.01 52.53
CA CYS A 287 22.17 30.45 52.78
C CYS A 287 22.55 30.39 54.27
N TYR A 288 21.60 30.67 55.18
CA TYR A 288 21.80 30.47 56.61
C TYR A 288 22.00 29.00 56.96
N SER A 289 21.17 28.10 56.44
CA SER A 289 21.33 26.65 56.68
C SER A 289 22.70 26.14 56.18
N ASN A 290 23.06 26.48 54.94
CA ASN A 290 24.36 26.14 54.36
C ASN A 290 25.52 26.74 55.15
N GLY A 291 25.39 28.00 55.58
CA GLY A 291 26.36 28.68 56.43
C GLY A 291 26.55 27.96 57.77
N GLY A 292 25.46 27.49 58.38
CA GLY A 292 25.48 26.67 59.59
C GLY A 292 26.35 25.42 59.41
N ASN A 293 26.12 24.68 58.33
CA ASN A 293 26.90 23.48 57.98
C ASN A 293 28.38 23.79 57.74
N ILE A 294 28.70 24.86 56.99
CA ILE A 294 30.08 25.28 56.72
C ILE A 294 30.80 25.65 58.03
N TYR A 295 30.19 26.49 58.87
CA TYR A 295 30.78 26.90 60.14
C TYR A 295 30.95 25.75 61.12
N LEU A 296 30.03 24.78 61.12
CA LEU A 296 30.15 23.58 61.95
C LEU A 296 31.42 22.78 61.59
N LYS A 297 31.71 22.61 60.29
CA LYS A 297 32.93 21.91 59.82
C LYS A 297 34.21 22.71 60.08
N GLN A 298 34.14 24.04 60.02
CA GLN A 298 35.22 24.94 60.45
C GLN A 298 35.41 25.00 61.97
N LYS A 299 34.59 24.27 62.75
CA LYS A 299 34.56 24.29 64.23
C LYS A 299 34.22 25.67 64.82
N ASN A 300 33.64 26.57 64.02
CA ASN A 300 33.06 27.82 64.50
C ASN A 300 31.64 27.57 65.03
N TYR A 301 31.59 26.95 66.20
CA TYR A 301 30.37 26.49 66.86
C TYR A 301 29.36 27.62 67.11
N ALA A 302 29.82 28.81 67.49
CA ALA A 302 28.95 29.95 67.75
C ALA A 302 28.24 30.42 66.48
N ALA A 303 28.99 30.61 65.39
CA ALA A 303 28.42 31.01 64.10
C ALA A 303 27.50 29.92 63.53
N ALA A 304 27.86 28.63 63.67
CA ALA A 304 27.03 27.52 63.23
C ALA A 304 25.65 27.55 63.90
N PHE A 305 25.63 27.65 65.23
CA PHE A 305 24.39 27.70 66.02
C PHE A 305 23.52 28.91 65.66
N GLU A 306 24.13 30.09 65.52
CA GLU A 306 23.39 31.30 65.13
C GLU A 306 22.75 31.15 63.74
N ASN A 307 23.50 30.61 62.77
CA ASN A 307 23.02 30.41 61.41
C ASN A 307 21.86 29.41 61.34
N TYR A 308 21.96 28.26 62.01
CA TYR A 308 20.86 27.30 62.05
C TYR A 308 19.59 27.90 62.66
N ASN A 309 19.70 28.67 63.75
CA ASN A 309 18.52 29.30 64.35
C ASN A 309 17.91 30.39 63.45
N LYS A 310 18.71 31.16 62.73
CA LYS A 310 18.21 32.12 61.73
C LYS A 310 17.49 31.42 60.58
N ALA A 311 18.03 30.31 60.09
CA ALA A 311 17.40 29.49 59.05
C ALA A 311 16.06 28.92 59.53
N ILE A 312 15.98 28.40 60.76
CA ILE A 312 14.75 27.87 61.36
C ILE A 312 13.71 28.99 61.55
N ALA A 313 14.10 30.13 62.11
CA ALA A 313 13.20 31.25 62.36
C ALA A 313 12.61 31.79 61.06
N LEU A 314 13.46 32.06 60.06
CA LEU A 314 13.03 32.59 58.77
C LEU A 314 12.24 31.55 57.97
N GLY A 315 12.65 30.28 58.00
CA GLY A 315 11.97 29.17 57.34
C GLY A 315 10.56 28.95 57.90
N ASN A 316 10.39 28.98 59.22
CA ASN A 316 9.07 28.90 59.85
C ASN A 316 8.20 30.14 59.56
N GLU A 317 8.77 31.35 59.51
CA GLU A 317 8.05 32.58 59.16
C GLU A 317 7.42 32.51 57.76
N ILE A 318 8.13 31.91 56.80
CA ILE A 318 7.71 31.84 55.39
C ILE A 318 7.16 30.46 54.98
N GLU A 319 6.95 29.56 55.95
CA GLU A 319 6.50 28.18 55.75
C GLU A 319 7.35 27.38 54.75
N PHE A 320 8.67 27.60 54.75
CA PHE A 320 9.63 26.91 53.89
C PHE A 320 10.45 25.91 54.69
N LYS A 321 10.13 24.61 54.55
CA LYS A 321 10.56 23.55 55.46
C LYS A 321 11.97 23.02 55.20
N GLU A 322 12.43 23.05 53.96
CA GLU A 322 13.71 22.47 53.54
C GLU A 322 14.91 22.99 54.36
N PRO A 323 15.14 24.31 54.49
CA PRO A 323 16.24 24.82 55.32
C PRO A 323 16.03 24.55 56.82
N VAL A 324 14.78 24.39 57.28
CA VAL A 324 14.45 24.07 58.68
C VAL A 324 14.87 22.64 59.00
N ILE A 325 14.54 21.69 58.13
CA ILE A 325 14.91 20.27 58.25
C ILE A 325 16.43 20.12 58.30
N GLU A 326 17.13 20.74 57.34
CA GLU A 326 18.59 20.69 57.28
C GLU A 326 19.22 21.32 58.52
N SER A 327 18.64 22.41 59.04
CA SER A 327 19.12 23.06 60.26
C SER A 327 18.85 22.24 61.52
N TYR A 328 17.75 21.48 61.61
CA TYR A 328 17.52 20.54 62.70
C TYR A 328 18.53 19.40 62.69
N ASN A 329 18.85 18.85 61.51
CA ASN A 329 19.91 17.85 61.37
C ASN A 329 21.28 18.45 61.77
N GLY A 330 21.57 19.66 61.31
CA GLY A 330 22.78 20.40 61.67
C GLY A 330 22.91 20.66 63.18
N LEU A 331 21.83 21.06 63.85
CA LEU A 331 21.81 21.25 65.31
C LEU A 331 21.96 19.93 66.07
N SER A 332 21.39 18.83 65.57
CA SER A 332 21.61 17.51 66.15
C SER A 332 23.10 17.14 66.14
N ASN A 333 23.75 17.25 64.99
CA ASN A 333 25.20 17.01 64.83
C ASN A 333 26.03 17.97 65.70
N TYR A 334 25.62 19.24 65.80
CA TYR A 334 26.26 20.23 66.66
C TYR A 334 26.28 19.78 68.13
N TYR A 335 25.14 19.34 68.67
CA TYR A 335 25.05 18.90 70.07
C TYR A 335 25.73 17.55 70.30
N GLU A 336 25.75 16.67 69.31
CA GLU A 336 26.53 15.43 69.37
C GLU A 336 28.04 15.72 69.52
N ILE A 337 28.60 16.64 68.72
CA ILE A 337 30.00 17.07 68.81
C ILE A 337 30.31 17.70 70.19
N LYS A 338 29.33 18.35 70.81
CA LYS A 338 29.44 18.91 72.17
C LYS A 338 29.27 17.88 73.29
N GLY A 339 28.83 16.67 72.98
CA GLY A 339 28.55 15.60 73.95
C GLY A 339 27.19 15.73 74.65
N ASP A 340 26.31 16.62 74.20
CA ASP A 340 24.95 16.74 74.75
C ASP A 340 23.98 15.82 73.99
N THR A 341 23.94 14.56 74.39
CA THR A 341 23.09 13.54 73.77
C THR A 341 21.59 13.87 73.86
N LYS A 342 21.17 14.62 74.89
CA LYS A 342 19.76 14.94 75.11
C LYS A 342 19.27 15.94 74.08
N GLU A 343 20.00 17.03 73.89
CA GLU A 343 19.68 18.03 72.87
C GLU A 343 19.89 17.48 71.46
N ALA A 344 20.95 16.68 71.24
CA ALA A 344 21.16 16.01 69.95
C ALA A 344 19.96 15.15 69.55
N LEU A 345 19.42 14.35 70.48
CA LEU A 345 18.22 13.53 70.26
C LEU A 345 16.96 14.37 70.06
N TYR A 346 16.82 15.50 70.77
CA TYR A 346 15.70 16.41 70.60
C TYR A 346 15.62 16.96 69.17
N TYR A 347 16.73 17.51 68.67
CA TYR A 347 16.81 18.04 67.30
C TYR A 347 16.73 16.95 66.25
N TYR A 348 17.29 15.75 66.51
CA TYR A 348 17.14 14.61 65.61
C TYR A 348 15.66 14.18 65.46
N LYS A 349 14.89 14.17 66.55
CA LYS A 349 13.46 13.88 66.50
C LYS A 349 12.69 14.91 65.69
N LYS A 350 13.04 16.19 65.79
CA LYS A 350 12.46 17.25 64.96
C LYS A 350 12.80 17.09 63.48
N TYR A 351 14.07 16.85 63.17
CA TYR A 351 14.53 16.53 61.82
C TYR A 351 13.72 15.36 61.26
N LYS A 352 13.65 14.24 61.97
CA LYS A 352 12.93 13.05 61.52
C LYS A 352 11.44 13.30 61.34
N ALA A 353 10.78 13.98 62.27
CA ALA A 353 9.35 14.27 62.17
C ALA A 353 9.01 15.12 60.92
N GLU A 354 9.81 16.15 60.63
CA GLU A 354 9.61 16.97 59.43
C GLU A 354 10.06 16.24 58.16
N ASN A 355 11.14 15.46 58.21
CA ASN A 355 11.64 14.70 57.06
C ASN A 355 10.67 13.58 56.65
N ASP A 356 10.11 12.83 57.61
CA ASP A 356 9.10 11.79 57.37
C ASP A 356 7.79 12.41 56.84
N SER A 357 7.47 13.67 57.20
CA SER A 357 6.34 14.41 56.63
C SER A 357 6.54 14.81 55.17
N ILE A 358 7.79 14.88 54.68
CA ILE A 358 8.12 15.28 53.29
C ILE A 358 8.40 14.06 52.42
N PHE A 359 9.13 13.07 52.93
CA PHE A 359 9.56 11.88 52.21
C PHE A 359 8.72 10.67 52.62
N ASN A 360 7.54 10.53 52.01
CA ASN A 360 6.68 9.37 52.22
C ASN A 360 7.33 8.11 51.62
N SER A 361 7.36 7.00 52.36
CA SER A 361 8.06 5.76 51.94
C SER A 361 7.49 5.10 50.66
N ASP A 362 6.28 5.49 50.26
CA ASP A 362 5.58 5.03 49.05
C ASP A 362 6.31 5.43 47.74
N ILE A 363 7.07 6.53 47.78
CA ILE A 363 7.80 7.09 46.61
C ILE A 363 8.85 6.10 46.09
N THR A 364 9.60 5.44 46.98
CA THR A 364 10.66 4.47 46.62
C THR A 364 10.10 3.25 45.88
N GLN A 365 8.93 2.77 46.30
CA GLN A 365 8.26 1.62 45.67
C GLN A 365 7.64 1.99 44.32
N GLN A 366 7.11 3.22 44.19
CA GLN A 366 6.62 3.76 42.93
C GLN A 366 7.75 3.99 41.91
N LEU A 367 8.94 4.45 42.33
CA LEU A 367 10.12 4.66 41.48
C LEU A 367 10.60 3.38 40.76
N SER A 368 10.57 2.22 41.43
CA SER A 368 10.89 0.93 40.78
C SER A 368 9.85 0.52 39.73
N SER A 369 8.57 0.81 39.99
CA SER A 369 7.50 0.56 39.02
C SER A 369 7.58 1.50 37.81
N LEU A 370 8.07 2.73 38.03
CA LEU A 370 8.27 3.76 37.02
C LEU A 370 9.37 3.37 36.03
N GLN A 371 10.49 2.83 36.52
CA GLN A 371 11.54 2.30 35.65
C GLN A 371 10.97 1.24 34.71
N THR A 372 10.17 0.32 35.26
CA THR A 372 9.56 -0.77 34.49
C THR A 372 8.58 -0.23 33.44
N LYS A 373 7.71 0.73 33.81
CA LYS A 373 6.76 1.35 32.88
C LYS A 373 7.45 2.14 31.77
N TYR A 374 8.48 2.92 32.11
CA TYR A 374 9.24 3.70 31.13
C TYR A 374 9.96 2.80 30.12
N GLU A 375 10.66 1.77 30.60
CA GLU A 375 11.33 0.81 29.72
C GLU A 375 10.32 0.06 28.84
N THR A 376 9.13 -0.24 29.39
CA THR A 376 8.03 -0.85 28.64
C THR A 376 7.50 0.08 27.55
N ALA A 377 7.24 1.36 27.87
CA ALA A 377 6.76 2.35 26.90
C ALA A 377 7.77 2.57 25.76
N LYS A 378 9.07 2.66 26.08
CA LYS A 378 10.14 2.77 25.08
C LYS A 378 10.21 1.53 24.18
N LYS A 379 10.11 0.32 24.75
CA LYS A 379 10.04 -0.93 23.98
C LYS A 379 8.81 -0.96 23.08
N GLN A 380 7.66 -0.52 23.59
CA GLN A 380 6.41 -0.50 22.83
C GLN A 380 6.49 0.44 21.62
N GLN A 381 7.04 1.64 21.81
CA GLN A 381 7.25 2.60 20.72
C GLN A 381 8.19 2.03 19.65
N LEU A 382 9.29 1.39 20.05
CA LEU A 382 10.21 0.73 19.13
C LEU A 382 9.53 -0.41 18.36
N ILE A 383 8.66 -1.18 19.03
CA ILE A 383 7.88 -2.27 18.40
C ILE A 383 6.89 -1.69 17.37
N GLU A 384 6.25 -0.56 17.65
CA GLU A 384 5.34 0.08 16.70
C GLU A 384 6.08 0.59 15.46
N GLU A 385 7.24 1.22 15.63
CA GLU A 385 8.11 1.61 14.51
C GLU A 385 8.56 0.40 13.69
N GLN A 386 8.99 -0.68 14.36
CA GLN A 386 9.37 -1.92 13.69
C GLN A 386 8.19 -2.56 12.94
N LYS A 387 6.99 -2.58 13.53
CA LYS A 387 5.77 -3.07 12.88
C LYS A 387 5.39 -2.25 11.66
N PHE A 388 5.57 -0.93 11.71
CA PHE A 388 5.33 -0.04 10.58
C PHE A 388 6.27 -0.37 9.41
N GLU A 389 7.57 -0.50 9.67
CA GLU A 389 8.56 -0.91 8.67
C GLU A 389 8.30 -2.33 8.12
N LEU A 390 7.90 -3.27 8.98
CA LEU A 390 7.50 -4.62 8.58
C LEU A 390 6.26 -4.60 7.67
N THR A 391 5.25 -3.81 8.00
CA THR A 391 4.03 -3.65 7.18
C THR A 391 4.37 -3.09 5.81
N LYS A 392 5.27 -2.09 5.75
CA LYS A 392 5.76 -1.52 4.48
C LYS A 392 6.47 -2.58 3.64
N LYS A 393 7.32 -3.42 4.25
CA LYS A 393 7.96 -4.55 3.57
C LYS A 393 6.94 -5.59 3.07
N GLN A 394 5.91 -5.90 3.85
CA GLN A 394 4.84 -6.81 3.42
C GLN A 394 4.10 -6.28 2.19
N TYR A 395 3.76 -4.99 2.13
CA TYR A 395 3.15 -4.40 0.94
C TYR A 395 4.05 -4.51 -0.30
N TRP A 396 5.38 -4.35 -0.15
CA TRP A 396 6.33 -4.58 -1.25
C TRP A 396 6.36 -6.05 -1.70
N ILE A 397 6.31 -7.00 -0.77
CA ILE A 397 6.26 -8.44 -1.10
C ILE A 397 4.95 -8.77 -1.83
N TYR A 398 3.80 -8.31 -1.35
CA TYR A 398 2.52 -8.54 -2.02
C TYR A 398 2.45 -7.86 -3.38
N GLY A 399 2.97 -6.63 -3.50
CA GLY A 399 3.05 -5.92 -4.78
C GLY A 399 3.92 -6.67 -5.79
N SER A 400 5.11 -7.11 -5.38
CA SER A 400 6.02 -7.88 -6.26
C SER A 400 5.45 -9.26 -6.63
N ALA A 401 4.85 -9.98 -5.69
CA ALA A 401 4.16 -11.24 -5.98
C ALA A 401 2.98 -11.06 -6.96
N GLY A 402 2.20 -9.98 -6.81
CA GLY A 402 1.12 -9.64 -7.72
C GLY A 402 1.60 -9.35 -9.14
N VAL A 403 2.69 -8.59 -9.29
CA VAL A 403 3.31 -8.34 -10.60
C VAL A 403 3.83 -9.64 -11.23
N LEU A 404 4.44 -10.51 -10.43
CA LEU A 404 4.99 -11.78 -10.92
C LEU A 404 3.88 -12.75 -11.37
N ALA A 405 2.76 -12.80 -10.65
CA ALA A 405 1.56 -13.52 -11.06
C ALA A 405 0.94 -12.95 -12.35
N LEU A 406 0.96 -11.63 -12.52
CA LEU A 406 0.48 -10.98 -13.74
C LEU A 406 1.36 -11.33 -14.95
N MET A 407 2.69 -11.31 -14.77
CA MET A 407 3.66 -11.66 -15.82
C MET A 407 3.53 -13.13 -16.24
N THR A 408 3.34 -14.06 -15.30
CA THR A 408 3.12 -15.47 -15.63
C THR A 408 1.80 -15.70 -16.35
N LEU A 409 0.73 -15.03 -15.95
CA LEU A 409 -0.56 -15.07 -16.67
C LEU A 409 -0.45 -14.52 -18.10
N LEU A 410 0.22 -13.39 -18.28
CA LEU A 410 0.46 -12.80 -19.61
C LEU A 410 1.33 -13.70 -20.48
N GLY A 411 2.41 -14.26 -19.91
CA GLY A 411 3.29 -15.22 -20.59
C GLY A 411 2.54 -16.49 -21.01
N PHE A 412 1.71 -17.05 -20.12
CA PHE A 412 0.88 -18.21 -20.42
C PHE A 412 -0.16 -17.92 -21.51
N SER A 413 -0.83 -16.77 -21.44
CA SER A 413 -1.78 -16.31 -22.46
C SER A 413 -1.12 -16.15 -23.83
N TYR A 414 0.07 -15.54 -23.85
CA TYR A 414 0.87 -15.38 -25.07
C TYR A 414 1.30 -16.74 -25.66
N TYR A 415 1.83 -17.64 -24.83
CA TYR A 415 2.18 -19.00 -25.24
C TYR A 415 0.98 -19.76 -25.81
N ARG A 416 -0.17 -19.72 -25.13
CA ARG A 416 -1.41 -20.38 -25.57
C ARG A 416 -1.89 -19.83 -26.91
N ARG A 417 -1.84 -18.50 -27.11
CA ARG A 417 -2.18 -17.86 -28.39
C ARG A 417 -1.27 -18.35 -29.51
N ASN A 418 0.04 -18.42 -29.29
CA ASN A 418 0.97 -18.91 -30.30
C ASN A 418 0.76 -20.39 -30.61
N LYS A 419 0.52 -21.22 -29.59
CA LYS A 419 0.23 -22.66 -29.78
C LYS A 419 -1.04 -22.87 -30.61
N LEU A 420 -2.14 -22.20 -30.28
CA LEU A 420 -3.39 -22.26 -31.04
C LEU A 420 -3.20 -21.80 -32.50
N LYS A 421 -2.37 -20.78 -32.73
CA LYS A 421 -2.05 -20.31 -34.08
C LYS A 421 -1.27 -21.35 -34.89
N GLN A 422 -0.38 -22.10 -34.25
CA GLN A 422 0.35 -23.21 -34.88
C GLN A 422 -0.57 -24.39 -35.20
N GLU A 423 -1.42 -24.80 -34.25
CA GLU A 423 -2.40 -25.87 -34.43
C GLU A 423 -3.35 -25.56 -35.60
N LYS A 424 -3.86 -24.32 -35.67
CA LYS A 424 -4.73 -23.89 -36.77
C LYS A 424 -4.04 -23.99 -38.14
N LYS A 425 -2.79 -23.53 -38.24
CA LYS A 425 -2.01 -23.63 -39.49
C LYS A 425 -1.80 -25.09 -39.91
N LEU A 426 -1.48 -25.97 -38.95
CA LEU A 426 -1.30 -27.39 -39.23
C LEU A 426 -2.59 -28.03 -39.73
N GLN A 427 -3.74 -27.70 -39.11
CA GLN A 427 -5.04 -28.19 -39.55
C GLN A 427 -5.38 -27.74 -40.99
N GLU A 428 -5.13 -26.48 -41.32
CA GLU A 428 -5.32 -25.96 -42.68
C GLU A 428 -4.47 -26.71 -43.71
N GLU A 429 -3.22 -27.02 -43.38
CA GLU A 429 -2.31 -27.78 -44.26
C GLU A 429 -2.80 -29.23 -44.47
N VAL A 430 -3.25 -29.89 -43.40
CA VAL A 430 -3.77 -31.28 -43.46
C VAL A 430 -5.02 -31.35 -44.33
N ILE A 431 -5.97 -30.42 -44.16
CA ILE A 431 -7.19 -30.37 -44.98
C ILE A 431 -6.84 -30.19 -46.46
N LYS A 432 -5.89 -29.29 -46.75
CA LYS A 432 -5.42 -29.06 -48.12
C LYS A 432 -4.75 -30.30 -48.72
N GLN A 433 -3.99 -31.05 -47.93
CA GLN A 433 -3.36 -32.29 -48.38
C GLN A 433 -4.40 -33.39 -48.66
N GLN A 434 -5.44 -33.51 -47.82
CA GLN A 434 -6.54 -34.46 -48.04
C GLN A 434 -7.34 -34.14 -49.32
N ASP A 435 -7.61 -32.86 -49.60
CA ASP A 435 -8.29 -32.42 -50.82
C ASP A 435 -7.50 -32.78 -52.08
N LEU A 436 -6.19 -32.48 -52.09
CA LEU A 436 -5.29 -32.84 -53.19
C LEU A 436 -5.22 -34.36 -53.41
N SER A 437 -5.14 -35.13 -52.34
CA SER A 437 -5.12 -36.60 -52.42
C SER A 437 -6.41 -37.14 -53.02
N THR A 438 -7.57 -36.63 -52.62
CA THR A 438 -8.87 -37.08 -53.14
C THR A 438 -8.99 -36.80 -54.64
N LYS A 439 -8.58 -35.60 -55.08
CA LYS A 439 -8.58 -35.23 -56.50
C LYS A 439 -7.66 -36.11 -57.34
N ALA A 440 -6.48 -36.47 -56.82
CA ALA A 440 -5.55 -37.34 -57.51
C ALA A 440 -6.10 -38.77 -57.70
N VAL A 441 -6.81 -39.32 -56.70
CA VAL A 441 -7.43 -40.65 -56.80
C VAL A 441 -8.51 -40.70 -57.89
N ILE A 442 -9.39 -39.70 -57.95
CA ILE A 442 -10.46 -39.64 -58.97
C ILE A 442 -9.87 -39.59 -60.38
N ALA A 443 -8.86 -38.73 -60.60
CA ALA A 443 -8.19 -38.62 -61.89
C ALA A 443 -7.47 -39.92 -62.29
N ALA A 444 -6.86 -40.62 -61.33
CA ALA A 444 -6.21 -41.91 -61.58
C ALA A 444 -7.21 -43.00 -62.00
N GLU A 445 -8.37 -43.09 -61.34
CA GLU A 445 -9.40 -44.09 -61.69
C GLU A 445 -9.95 -43.88 -63.12
N GLU A 446 -10.24 -42.64 -63.51
CA GLU A 446 -10.76 -42.35 -64.85
C GLU A 446 -9.73 -42.65 -65.95
N ASN A 447 -8.45 -42.33 -65.72
CA ASN A 447 -7.40 -42.67 -66.66
C ASN A 447 -7.20 -44.19 -66.79
N GLU A 448 -7.35 -44.93 -65.70
CA GLU A 448 -7.26 -46.39 -65.72
C GLU A 448 -8.40 -47.01 -66.53
N ARG A 449 -9.64 -46.53 -66.36
CA ARG A 449 -10.78 -46.95 -67.19
C ARG A 449 -10.54 -46.67 -68.67
N LYS A 450 -9.95 -45.51 -68.97
CA LYS A 450 -9.60 -45.16 -70.36
C LYS A 450 -8.57 -46.14 -70.94
N ARG A 451 -7.54 -46.49 -70.17
CA ARG A 451 -6.53 -47.47 -70.57
C ARG A 451 -7.13 -48.85 -70.81
N ILE A 452 -7.91 -49.37 -69.87
CA ILE A 452 -8.51 -50.72 -69.99
C ILE A 452 -9.43 -50.80 -71.21
N ALA A 453 -10.23 -49.76 -71.46
CA ALA A 453 -11.10 -49.73 -72.63
C ALA A 453 -10.31 -49.82 -73.95
N ALA A 454 -9.19 -49.09 -74.05
CA ALA A 454 -8.27 -49.13 -75.18
C ALA A 454 -7.61 -50.51 -75.33
N ASP A 455 -7.07 -51.09 -74.26
CA ASP A 455 -6.44 -52.41 -74.27
C ASP A 455 -7.43 -53.52 -74.66
N LEU A 456 -8.67 -53.44 -74.18
CA LEU A 456 -9.74 -54.36 -74.58
C LEU A 456 -10.11 -54.22 -76.06
N HIS A 457 -10.17 -52.98 -76.58
CA HIS A 457 -10.52 -52.70 -77.97
C HIS A 457 -9.42 -53.16 -78.94
N ASP A 458 -8.18 -52.75 -78.67
CA ASP A 458 -7.05 -52.94 -79.57
C ASP A 458 -6.37 -54.30 -79.39
N GLY A 459 -6.31 -54.81 -78.16
CA GLY A 459 -5.71 -56.11 -77.88
C GLY A 459 -6.71 -57.25 -78.11
N VAL A 460 -7.57 -57.48 -77.12
CA VAL A 460 -8.45 -58.67 -77.11
C VAL A 460 -9.51 -58.61 -78.21
N GLY A 461 -10.10 -57.42 -78.44
CA GLY A 461 -11.15 -57.22 -79.45
C GLY A 461 -10.68 -57.49 -80.89
N GLN A 462 -9.48 -57.03 -81.26
CA GLN A 462 -8.90 -57.30 -82.58
C GLN A 462 -8.53 -58.78 -82.73
N MET A 463 -7.90 -59.38 -81.70
CA MET A 463 -7.55 -60.81 -81.71
C MET A 463 -8.78 -61.71 -81.87
N MET A 464 -9.86 -61.44 -81.14
CA MET A 464 -11.10 -62.20 -81.25
C MET A 464 -11.77 -62.02 -82.62
N SER A 465 -11.71 -60.82 -83.19
CA SER A 465 -12.21 -60.56 -84.54
C SER A 465 -11.42 -61.35 -85.59
N ALA A 466 -10.09 -61.43 -85.45
CA ALA A 466 -9.23 -62.24 -86.32
C ALA A 466 -9.47 -63.74 -86.12
N ALA A 467 -9.64 -64.21 -84.89
CA ALA A 467 -9.98 -65.61 -84.59
C ALA A 467 -11.30 -66.01 -85.24
N LYS A 468 -12.33 -65.16 -85.16
CA LYS A 468 -13.60 -65.34 -85.87
C LYS A 468 -13.40 -65.44 -87.37
N MET A 469 -12.69 -64.48 -87.99
CA MET A 469 -12.44 -64.50 -89.44
C MET A 469 -11.74 -65.77 -89.90
N ASN A 470 -10.73 -66.24 -89.16
CA ASN A 470 -10.01 -67.47 -89.48
C ASN A 470 -10.93 -68.70 -89.33
N LEU A 471 -11.71 -68.81 -88.25
CA LEU A 471 -12.65 -69.92 -88.05
C LEU A 471 -13.75 -69.96 -89.12
N SER A 472 -14.32 -68.81 -89.49
CA SER A 472 -15.31 -68.70 -90.57
C SER A 472 -14.73 -69.00 -91.96
N ALA A 473 -13.44 -68.77 -92.20
CA ALA A 473 -12.78 -69.19 -93.43
C ALA A 473 -12.66 -70.73 -93.50
N PHE A 474 -12.23 -71.36 -92.40
CA PHE A 474 -12.14 -72.82 -92.29
C PHE A 474 -13.47 -73.54 -92.42
N GLU A 475 -14.58 -72.90 -92.05
CA GLU A 475 -15.94 -73.46 -92.19
C GLU A 475 -16.26 -73.93 -93.62
N ASN A 476 -15.74 -73.22 -94.64
CA ASN A 476 -15.96 -73.54 -96.04
C ASN A 476 -14.99 -74.58 -96.61
N ASP A 477 -13.84 -74.79 -95.94
CA ASP A 477 -12.72 -75.60 -96.44
C ASP A 477 -12.59 -76.98 -95.74
N ILE A 478 -13.28 -77.21 -94.62
CA ILE A 478 -13.21 -78.47 -93.86
C ILE A 478 -14.37 -79.41 -94.25
N PRO A 479 -14.10 -80.64 -94.74
CA PRO A 479 -15.15 -81.65 -94.94
C PRO A 479 -15.59 -82.21 -93.58
N PHE A 480 -16.81 -81.86 -93.14
CA PHE A 480 -17.41 -82.42 -91.93
C PHE A 480 -17.89 -83.87 -92.16
N LYS A 481 -17.61 -84.79 -91.23
CA LYS A 481 -17.99 -86.21 -91.37
C LYS A 481 -19.49 -86.45 -91.22
N ASP A 482 -20.15 -85.63 -90.41
CA ASP A 482 -21.58 -85.69 -90.13
C ASP A 482 -22.11 -84.27 -89.83
N GLU A 483 -23.44 -84.13 -89.90
CA GLU A 483 -24.14 -82.86 -89.65
C GLU A 483 -23.93 -82.37 -88.20
N GLN A 484 -23.66 -83.29 -87.27
CA GLN A 484 -23.45 -83.00 -85.85
C GLN A 484 -22.10 -82.31 -85.59
N GLN A 485 -21.04 -82.67 -86.32
CA GLN A 485 -19.75 -81.97 -86.30
C GLN A 485 -19.87 -80.57 -86.87
N LYS A 486 -20.62 -80.39 -87.96
CA LYS A 486 -20.86 -79.07 -88.55
C LYS A 486 -21.59 -78.15 -87.55
N MET A 487 -22.69 -78.61 -86.96
CA MET A 487 -23.42 -77.85 -85.94
C MET A 487 -22.56 -77.53 -84.70
N SER A 488 -21.64 -78.40 -84.32
CA SER A 488 -20.72 -78.14 -83.20
C SER A 488 -19.68 -77.09 -83.53
N PHE A 489 -19.22 -77.03 -84.79
CA PHE A 489 -18.29 -76.01 -85.27
C PHE A 489 -18.97 -74.64 -85.42
N GLU A 490 -20.20 -74.60 -85.95
CA GLU A 490 -21.04 -73.40 -85.99
C GLU A 490 -21.24 -72.82 -84.59
N LYS A 491 -21.53 -73.66 -83.59
CA LYS A 491 -21.61 -73.23 -82.18
C LYS A 491 -20.31 -72.63 -81.64
N ILE A 492 -19.15 -73.11 -82.07
CA ILE A 492 -17.84 -72.54 -81.67
C ILE A 492 -17.66 -71.15 -82.28
N ILE A 493 -18.01 -70.98 -83.56
CA ILE A 493 -18.00 -69.67 -84.23
C ILE A 493 -18.95 -68.70 -83.53
N ASP A 494 -20.16 -69.16 -83.18
CA ASP A 494 -21.15 -68.37 -82.46
C ASP A 494 -20.65 -67.95 -81.07
N LEU A 495 -20.00 -68.86 -80.32
CA LEU A 495 -19.37 -68.56 -79.03
C LEU A 495 -18.28 -67.49 -79.14
N VAL A 496 -17.45 -67.55 -80.19
CA VAL A 496 -16.42 -66.54 -80.45
C VAL A 496 -17.06 -65.21 -80.87
N ASP A 497 -18.15 -65.24 -81.65
CA ASP A 497 -18.90 -64.02 -82.01
C ASP A 497 -19.58 -63.38 -80.81
N GLU A 498 -20.17 -64.19 -79.93
CA GLU A 498 -20.75 -63.73 -78.67
C GLU A 498 -19.67 -63.11 -77.78
N SER A 499 -18.51 -63.75 -77.66
CA SER A 499 -17.34 -63.21 -76.95
C SER A 499 -16.84 -61.89 -77.56
N CYS A 500 -16.82 -61.77 -78.90
CA CYS A 500 -16.48 -60.52 -79.59
C CYS A 500 -17.47 -59.40 -79.24
N LYS A 501 -18.77 -59.71 -79.24
CA LYS A 501 -19.83 -58.76 -78.89
C LYS A 501 -19.71 -58.34 -77.43
N GLU A 502 -19.43 -59.27 -76.52
CA GLU A 502 -19.27 -59.00 -75.10
C GLU A 502 -18.05 -58.11 -74.82
N ILE A 503 -16.87 -58.42 -75.38
CA ILE A 503 -15.67 -57.58 -75.23
C ILE A 503 -15.89 -56.18 -75.77
N ARG A 504 -16.51 -56.04 -76.95
CA ARG A 504 -16.86 -54.72 -77.49
C ARG A 504 -17.83 -54.00 -76.59
N SER A 505 -18.84 -54.70 -76.04
CA SER A 505 -19.77 -54.13 -75.08
C SER A 505 -19.07 -53.61 -73.82
N VAL A 506 -18.18 -54.39 -73.22
CA VAL A 506 -17.40 -54.00 -72.02
C VAL A 506 -16.49 -52.81 -72.32
N SER A 507 -15.76 -52.84 -73.43
CA SER A 507 -14.92 -51.72 -73.86
C SER A 507 -15.76 -50.44 -74.08
N HIS A 508 -16.90 -50.54 -74.75
CA HIS A 508 -17.84 -49.43 -74.95
C HIS A 508 -18.47 -48.91 -73.64
N GLN A 509 -18.74 -49.78 -72.66
CA GLN A 509 -19.23 -49.39 -71.33
C GLN A 509 -18.13 -48.69 -70.51
N MET A 510 -16.86 -49.07 -70.70
CA MET A 510 -15.69 -48.43 -70.09
C MET A 510 -15.26 -47.13 -70.78
N MET A 511 -15.53 -46.97 -72.08
CA MET A 511 -15.42 -45.70 -72.79
C MET A 511 -16.33 -45.69 -74.03
N PRO A 512 -17.41 -44.88 -74.06
CA PRO A 512 -18.28 -44.84 -75.23
C PRO A 512 -17.56 -44.19 -76.42
N ASN A 513 -17.36 -44.94 -77.50
CA ASN A 513 -16.78 -44.40 -78.74
C ASN A 513 -17.55 -43.18 -79.31
N ALA A 514 -18.85 -43.09 -79.02
CA ALA A 514 -19.68 -41.96 -79.38
C ALA A 514 -19.23 -40.65 -78.73
N LEU A 515 -18.70 -40.72 -77.50
CA LEU A 515 -18.14 -39.57 -76.78
C LEU A 515 -16.86 -39.08 -77.47
N LEU A 516 -16.00 -40.01 -77.90
CA LEU A 516 -14.76 -39.70 -78.61
C LEU A 516 -14.96 -39.15 -80.02
N LYS A 517 -16.00 -39.59 -80.74
CA LYS A 517 -16.23 -39.22 -82.15
C LYS A 517 -17.19 -38.03 -82.32
N SER A 518 -18.27 -37.99 -81.54
CA SER A 518 -19.43 -37.13 -81.82
C SER A 518 -19.87 -36.25 -80.65
N GLY A 519 -19.10 -36.23 -79.54
CA GLY A 519 -19.32 -35.35 -78.38
C GLY A 519 -20.41 -35.83 -77.42
N LEU A 520 -20.57 -35.09 -76.31
CA LEU A 520 -21.43 -35.46 -75.17
C LEU A 520 -22.90 -35.71 -75.55
N ALA A 521 -23.54 -34.79 -76.28
CA ALA A 521 -24.96 -34.88 -76.65
C ALA A 521 -25.24 -36.14 -77.49
N SER A 522 -24.40 -36.42 -78.49
CA SER A 522 -24.51 -37.60 -79.35
C SER A 522 -24.30 -38.89 -78.56
N ALA A 523 -23.33 -38.90 -77.64
CA ALA A 523 -23.02 -40.07 -76.82
C ALA A 523 -24.16 -40.43 -75.87
N ILE A 524 -24.83 -39.43 -75.30
CA ILE A 524 -25.98 -39.62 -74.43
C ILE A 524 -27.18 -40.12 -75.23
N LYS A 525 -27.41 -39.55 -76.42
CA LYS A 525 -28.47 -40.03 -77.32
C LYS A 525 -28.28 -41.51 -77.69
N GLU A 526 -27.07 -41.90 -78.10
CA GLU A 526 -26.77 -43.31 -78.43
C GLU A 526 -26.90 -44.24 -77.21
N PHE A 527 -26.54 -43.75 -76.02
CA PHE A 527 -26.73 -44.52 -74.78
C PHE A 527 -28.21 -44.74 -74.47
N ILE A 528 -29.03 -43.70 -74.61
CA ILE A 528 -30.47 -43.74 -74.34
C ILE A 528 -31.22 -44.60 -75.36
N ASP A 529 -30.86 -44.52 -76.65
CA ASP A 529 -31.51 -45.30 -77.72
C ASP A 529 -31.34 -46.82 -77.55
N LYS A 530 -30.39 -47.27 -76.72
CA LYS A 530 -30.18 -48.69 -76.37
C LYS A 530 -31.12 -49.18 -75.27
N ILE A 531 -31.82 -48.28 -74.58
CA ILE A 531 -32.76 -48.63 -73.51
C ILE A 531 -34.11 -48.93 -74.15
N ASP A 532 -34.73 -50.04 -73.75
CA ASP A 532 -36.03 -50.45 -74.29
C ASP A 532 -37.12 -49.43 -73.88
N ASN A 533 -37.72 -48.77 -74.88
CA ASN A 533 -38.80 -47.79 -74.67
C ASN A 533 -40.05 -48.37 -73.99
N ARG A 534 -40.18 -49.69 -73.88
CA ARG A 534 -41.23 -50.36 -73.09
C ARG A 534 -40.93 -50.38 -71.59
N ILE A 535 -39.66 -50.24 -71.21
CA ILE A 535 -39.18 -50.25 -69.81
C ILE A 535 -39.16 -48.82 -69.28
N LEU A 536 -38.58 -47.87 -70.02
CA LEU A 536 -38.47 -46.47 -69.61
C LEU A 536 -38.52 -45.58 -70.85
N LYS A 537 -39.48 -44.64 -70.89
CA LYS A 537 -39.53 -43.64 -71.96
C LYS A 537 -38.59 -42.49 -71.59
N ILE A 538 -37.57 -42.24 -72.40
CA ILE A 538 -36.58 -41.20 -72.12
C ILE A 538 -36.69 -40.09 -73.16
N ASN A 539 -36.90 -38.85 -72.72
CA ASN A 539 -36.84 -37.67 -73.59
C ASN A 539 -35.52 -36.93 -73.36
N LEU A 540 -34.81 -36.62 -74.44
CA LEU A 540 -33.53 -35.89 -74.40
C LEU A 540 -33.69 -34.53 -75.08
N TYR A 541 -33.42 -33.46 -74.35
CA TYR A 541 -33.31 -32.09 -74.87
C TYR A 541 -31.85 -31.63 -74.75
N THR A 542 -31.29 -31.14 -75.85
CA THR A 542 -29.90 -30.65 -75.90
C THR A 542 -29.83 -29.30 -76.59
N GLU A 543 -29.20 -28.31 -75.98
CA GLU A 543 -29.02 -26.96 -76.52
C GLU A 543 -27.58 -26.46 -76.29
N GLY A 544 -27.01 -25.78 -77.29
CA GLY A 544 -25.67 -25.19 -77.19
C GLY A 544 -24.48 -26.16 -77.26
N LEU A 545 -24.70 -27.47 -77.37
CA LEU A 545 -23.65 -28.51 -77.37
C LEU A 545 -23.09 -28.89 -78.75
N ASN A 546 -23.00 -27.91 -79.68
CA ASN A 546 -22.54 -28.15 -81.05
C ASN A 546 -21.00 -28.19 -81.20
N GLU A 547 -20.28 -27.68 -80.20
CA GLU A 547 -18.80 -27.66 -80.15
C GLU A 547 -18.28 -28.67 -79.11
N ARG A 548 -17.06 -29.18 -79.32
CA ARG A 548 -16.43 -30.08 -78.34
C ARG A 548 -16.09 -29.35 -77.06
N LEU A 549 -16.37 -29.99 -75.93
CA LEU A 549 -16.00 -29.51 -74.60
C LEU A 549 -14.65 -30.12 -74.19
N ASP A 550 -14.11 -29.66 -73.06
CA ASP A 550 -12.95 -30.32 -72.44
C ASP A 550 -13.25 -31.82 -72.23
N SER A 551 -12.31 -32.68 -72.65
CA SER A 551 -12.53 -34.13 -72.66
C SER A 551 -12.82 -34.69 -71.26
N ASN A 552 -12.31 -34.07 -70.20
CA ASN A 552 -12.61 -34.49 -68.83
C ASN A 552 -14.02 -34.04 -68.41
N VAL A 553 -14.45 -32.84 -68.81
CA VAL A 553 -15.83 -32.37 -68.59
C VAL A 553 -16.84 -33.28 -69.29
N GLU A 554 -16.61 -33.64 -70.56
CA GLU A 554 -17.48 -34.56 -71.30
C GLU A 554 -17.56 -35.94 -70.65
N THR A 555 -16.40 -36.48 -70.24
CA THR A 555 -16.32 -37.80 -69.61
C THR A 555 -17.09 -37.82 -68.29
N VAL A 556 -16.85 -36.83 -67.43
CA VAL A 556 -17.47 -36.78 -66.11
C VAL A 556 -18.97 -36.54 -66.21
N LEU A 557 -19.43 -35.60 -67.04
CA LEU A 557 -20.87 -35.35 -67.24
C LEU A 557 -21.59 -36.57 -67.83
N TYR A 558 -20.99 -37.21 -68.84
CA TYR A 558 -21.52 -38.45 -69.40
C TYR A 558 -21.70 -39.52 -68.31
N ARG A 559 -20.71 -39.69 -67.45
CA ARG A 559 -20.74 -40.69 -66.36
C ARG A 559 -21.77 -40.36 -65.29
N VAL A 560 -21.92 -39.08 -64.95
CA VAL A 560 -22.95 -38.63 -64.01
C VAL A 560 -24.33 -38.93 -64.56
N ILE A 561 -24.59 -38.59 -65.82
CA ILE A 561 -25.88 -38.83 -66.47
C ILE A 561 -26.15 -40.33 -66.61
N GLN A 562 -25.13 -41.12 -66.97
CA GLN A 562 -25.22 -42.58 -67.02
C GLN A 562 -25.58 -43.18 -65.65
N GLU A 563 -24.96 -42.70 -64.57
CA GLU A 563 -25.27 -43.14 -63.21
C GLU A 563 -26.70 -42.74 -62.80
N CYS A 564 -27.14 -41.52 -63.13
CA CYS A 564 -28.51 -41.08 -62.89
C CYS A 564 -29.53 -41.97 -63.62
N VAL A 565 -29.34 -42.23 -64.91
CA VAL A 565 -30.21 -43.11 -65.70
C VAL A 565 -30.24 -44.54 -65.13
N ASN A 566 -29.09 -45.08 -64.73
CA ASN A 566 -29.01 -46.40 -64.11
C ASN A 566 -29.72 -46.47 -62.75
N ASN A 567 -29.62 -45.40 -61.95
CA ASN A 567 -30.32 -45.29 -60.68
C ASN A 567 -31.83 -45.28 -60.89
N VAL A 568 -32.32 -44.57 -61.91
CA VAL A 568 -33.75 -44.58 -62.30
C VAL A 568 -34.20 -46.00 -62.66
N ILE A 569 -33.48 -46.66 -63.57
CA ILE A 569 -33.81 -48.03 -64.03
C ILE A 569 -33.84 -49.03 -62.87
N LYS A 570 -32.85 -49.00 -61.97
CA LYS A 570 -32.69 -50.01 -60.91
C LYS A 570 -33.53 -49.73 -59.68
N HIS A 571 -33.75 -48.45 -59.36
CA HIS A 571 -34.23 -48.07 -58.03
C HIS A 571 -35.52 -47.25 -58.04
N SER A 572 -35.84 -46.46 -59.09
CA SER A 572 -36.98 -45.53 -59.01
C SER A 572 -38.32 -46.15 -59.40
N GLY A 573 -38.33 -47.13 -60.31
CA GLY A 573 -39.56 -47.71 -60.85
C GLY A 573 -40.34 -46.75 -61.76
N ALA A 574 -39.69 -45.70 -62.26
CA ALA A 574 -40.25 -44.73 -63.19
C ALA A 574 -40.60 -45.36 -64.54
N ASN A 575 -41.57 -44.75 -65.23
CA ASN A 575 -41.90 -45.07 -66.62
C ASN A 575 -41.55 -43.94 -67.60
N SER A 576 -41.17 -42.77 -67.09
CA SER A 576 -40.68 -41.63 -67.87
C SER A 576 -39.46 -40.98 -67.21
N LEU A 577 -38.52 -40.51 -68.04
CA LEU A 577 -37.32 -39.79 -67.64
C LEU A 577 -37.06 -38.65 -68.64
N ASP A 578 -36.91 -37.44 -68.13
CA ASP A 578 -36.59 -36.24 -68.91
C ASP A 578 -35.15 -35.81 -68.61
N ILE A 579 -34.33 -35.69 -69.66
CA ILE A 579 -32.94 -35.25 -69.57
C ILE A 579 -32.79 -33.98 -70.39
N SER A 580 -32.41 -32.89 -69.74
CA SER A 580 -32.10 -31.61 -70.37
C SER A 580 -30.63 -31.27 -70.19
N LEU A 581 -29.97 -30.88 -71.27
CA LEU A 581 -28.57 -30.45 -71.29
C LEU A 581 -28.45 -29.14 -72.05
N ILE A 582 -28.13 -28.07 -71.35
CA ILE A 582 -28.06 -26.73 -71.90
C ILE A 582 -26.66 -26.16 -71.61
N LYS A 583 -25.95 -25.77 -72.66
CA LYS A 583 -24.72 -25.00 -72.56
C LYS A 583 -25.02 -23.53 -72.84
N ASP A 584 -24.66 -22.65 -71.91
CA ASP A 584 -24.72 -21.20 -72.05
C ASP A 584 -23.34 -20.55 -71.77
N ALA A 585 -23.32 -19.22 -71.60
CA ALA A 585 -22.09 -18.48 -71.30
C ALA A 585 -21.59 -18.68 -69.86
N ASP A 586 -22.46 -19.08 -68.94
CA ASP A 586 -22.15 -19.25 -67.52
C ASP A 586 -21.68 -20.70 -67.24
N GLY A 587 -22.11 -21.67 -68.04
CA GLY A 587 -21.62 -23.04 -67.94
C GLY A 587 -22.48 -24.07 -68.66
N ILE A 588 -22.47 -25.29 -68.12
CA ILE A 588 -23.32 -26.40 -68.57
C ILE A 588 -24.31 -26.72 -67.45
N ALA A 589 -25.59 -26.60 -67.74
CA ALA A 589 -26.68 -27.05 -66.88
C ALA A 589 -27.21 -28.40 -67.38
N ALA A 590 -27.28 -29.38 -66.49
CA ALA A 590 -27.89 -30.68 -66.75
C ALA A 590 -29.02 -30.95 -65.75
N THR A 591 -30.19 -31.28 -66.25
CA THR A 591 -31.36 -31.60 -65.42
C THR A 591 -31.85 -32.99 -65.79
N ILE A 592 -31.99 -33.86 -64.80
CA ILE A 592 -32.48 -35.23 -64.97
C ILE A 592 -33.68 -35.42 -64.04
N GLU A 593 -34.87 -35.63 -64.60
CA GLU A 593 -36.14 -35.70 -63.87
C GLU A 593 -36.87 -37.02 -64.16
N ASP A 594 -37.16 -37.80 -63.12
CA ASP A 594 -37.89 -39.07 -63.22
C ASP A 594 -39.23 -39.01 -62.48
N ASN A 595 -40.24 -39.73 -62.97
CA ASN A 595 -41.57 -39.79 -62.36
C ASN A 595 -41.78 -40.99 -61.41
N GLY A 596 -40.70 -41.56 -60.88
CA GLY A 596 -40.72 -42.74 -60.04
C GLY A 596 -41.10 -42.47 -58.58
N LYS A 597 -40.73 -43.40 -57.70
CA LYS A 597 -41.15 -43.39 -56.29
C LYS A 597 -40.47 -42.33 -55.41
N GLY A 598 -39.41 -41.66 -55.90
CA GLY A 598 -38.62 -40.69 -55.14
C GLY A 598 -38.01 -41.23 -53.82
N PHE A 599 -37.26 -40.38 -53.12
CA PHE A 599 -36.69 -40.66 -51.79
C PHE A 599 -36.62 -39.39 -50.94
N ASP A 600 -36.38 -39.51 -49.64
CA ASP A 600 -36.27 -38.33 -48.76
C ASP A 600 -34.89 -37.66 -48.90
N ALA A 601 -34.85 -36.53 -49.59
CA ALA A 601 -33.61 -35.76 -49.84
C ALA A 601 -33.17 -34.87 -48.66
N LYS A 602 -33.97 -34.71 -47.59
CA LYS A 602 -33.70 -33.76 -46.50
C LYS A 602 -32.68 -34.26 -45.46
N ASP A 603 -32.42 -35.56 -45.42
CA ASP A 603 -31.49 -36.17 -44.48
C ASP A 603 -30.18 -36.59 -45.16
N LYS A 604 -29.23 -35.64 -45.28
CA LYS A 604 -27.92 -35.86 -45.93
C LYS A 604 -27.10 -37.00 -45.29
N GLN A 605 -27.44 -37.44 -44.07
CA GLN A 605 -26.78 -38.57 -43.39
C GLN A 605 -27.27 -39.96 -43.87
N LYS A 606 -28.41 -40.04 -44.57
CA LYS A 606 -28.93 -41.28 -45.19
C LYS A 606 -28.46 -41.51 -46.63
N PHE A 607 -27.63 -40.63 -47.18
CA PHE A 607 -26.96 -40.82 -48.48
C PHE A 607 -25.84 -41.89 -48.38
N GLU A 608 -26.18 -43.11 -47.96
CA GLU A 608 -25.23 -44.25 -47.89
C GLU A 608 -25.05 -44.95 -49.25
N GLY A 609 -25.84 -44.58 -50.26
CA GLY A 609 -25.71 -45.11 -51.62
C GLY A 609 -24.43 -44.62 -52.30
N ILE A 610 -23.52 -45.54 -52.63
CA ILE A 610 -22.25 -45.27 -53.34
C ILE A 610 -22.48 -44.42 -54.61
N GLY A 611 -23.62 -44.62 -55.31
CA GLY A 611 -23.97 -43.88 -56.54
C GLY A 611 -24.14 -42.37 -56.35
N LEU A 612 -24.87 -41.92 -55.32
CA LEU A 612 -25.12 -40.48 -55.09
C LEU A 612 -23.85 -39.75 -54.62
N LYS A 613 -23.04 -40.41 -53.80
CA LYS A 613 -21.73 -39.89 -53.37
C LYS A 613 -20.77 -39.74 -54.55
N ASN A 614 -20.81 -40.69 -55.49
CA ASN A 614 -20.01 -40.62 -56.72
C ASN A 614 -20.45 -39.46 -57.62
N ILE A 615 -21.75 -39.20 -57.75
CA ILE A 615 -22.28 -38.05 -58.51
C ILE A 615 -21.75 -36.73 -57.92
N LEU A 616 -21.89 -36.55 -56.59
CA LEU A 616 -21.40 -35.35 -55.90
C LEU A 616 -19.90 -35.14 -56.07
N SER A 617 -19.10 -36.17 -55.80
CA SER A 617 -17.63 -36.09 -55.86
C SER A 617 -17.13 -35.80 -57.29
N ARG A 618 -17.82 -36.33 -58.31
CA ARG A 618 -17.49 -36.13 -59.72
C ARG A 618 -17.85 -34.73 -60.22
N VAL A 619 -19.00 -34.20 -59.84
CA VAL A 619 -19.36 -32.82 -60.21
C VAL A 619 -18.51 -31.81 -59.45
N GLU A 620 -18.18 -32.05 -58.18
CA GLU A 620 -17.26 -31.22 -57.39
C GLU A 620 -15.85 -31.21 -58.00
N PHE A 621 -15.38 -32.32 -58.58
CA PHE A 621 -14.12 -32.36 -59.33
C PHE A 621 -14.10 -31.35 -60.49
N LEU A 622 -15.25 -31.13 -61.16
CA LEU A 622 -15.40 -30.11 -62.19
C LEU A 622 -15.70 -28.70 -61.63
N LYS A 623 -15.64 -28.51 -60.31
CA LYS A 623 -16.06 -27.29 -59.61
C LYS A 623 -17.53 -26.92 -59.85
N GLY A 624 -18.35 -27.92 -60.18
CA GLY A 624 -19.80 -27.75 -60.35
C GLY A 624 -20.56 -27.93 -59.04
N THR A 625 -21.87 -27.67 -59.11
CA THR A 625 -22.83 -27.90 -58.04
C THR A 625 -23.86 -28.95 -58.46
N VAL A 626 -24.37 -29.71 -57.50
CA VAL A 626 -25.49 -30.64 -57.68
C VAL A 626 -26.52 -30.37 -56.62
N ASP A 627 -27.78 -30.28 -57.03
CA ASP A 627 -28.93 -30.26 -56.14
C ASP A 627 -29.85 -31.44 -56.44
N PHE A 628 -30.36 -32.06 -55.38
CA PHE A 628 -31.26 -33.20 -55.46
C PHE A 628 -32.59 -32.79 -54.83
N ASP A 629 -33.63 -32.71 -55.65
CA ASP A 629 -35.00 -32.54 -55.15
C ASP A 629 -35.76 -33.85 -55.34
N SER A 630 -36.13 -34.48 -54.23
CA SER A 630 -36.88 -35.72 -54.22
C SER A 630 -37.71 -35.84 -52.97
N SER A 631 -38.89 -36.43 -53.11
CA SER A 631 -39.72 -36.83 -51.99
C SER A 631 -40.44 -38.15 -52.27
N PRO A 632 -40.72 -38.98 -51.24
CA PRO A 632 -41.44 -40.24 -51.43
C PRO A 632 -42.79 -40.02 -52.14
N GLY A 633 -42.95 -40.65 -53.29
CA GLY A 633 -44.13 -40.58 -54.16
C GLY A 633 -44.08 -39.54 -55.29
N ASN A 634 -43.08 -38.66 -55.35
CA ASN A 634 -43.04 -37.51 -56.27
C ASN A 634 -41.82 -37.49 -57.22
N GLY A 635 -41.20 -38.63 -57.54
CA GLY A 635 -40.05 -38.65 -58.45
C GLY A 635 -38.76 -38.06 -57.88
N THR A 636 -37.78 -37.85 -58.76
CA THR A 636 -36.46 -37.28 -58.43
C THR A 636 -36.05 -36.29 -59.51
N LEU A 637 -35.59 -35.12 -59.10
CA LEU A 637 -34.94 -34.12 -59.92
C LEU A 637 -33.47 -34.00 -59.48
N VAL A 638 -32.57 -34.19 -60.43
CA VAL A 638 -31.13 -33.94 -60.26
C VAL A 638 -30.75 -32.74 -61.11
N ALA A 639 -30.43 -31.63 -60.47
CA ALA A 639 -29.98 -30.40 -61.13
C ALA A 639 -28.47 -30.24 -60.95
N ILE A 640 -27.75 -30.18 -62.05
CA ILE A 640 -26.28 -30.10 -62.09
C ILE A 640 -25.90 -28.83 -62.83
N HIS A 641 -24.96 -28.08 -62.28
CA HIS A 641 -24.36 -26.94 -62.97
C HIS A 641 -22.83 -27.06 -62.92
N VAL A 642 -22.18 -27.00 -64.07
CA VAL A 642 -20.72 -27.02 -64.20
C VAL A 642 -20.28 -25.71 -64.85
N PRO A 643 -19.49 -24.85 -64.17
CA PRO A 643 -19.02 -23.61 -64.77
C PRO A 643 -17.98 -23.91 -65.87
N LEU A 644 -18.11 -23.23 -67.01
CA LEU A 644 -17.10 -23.25 -68.07
C LEU A 644 -16.07 -22.15 -67.73
N VAL A 645 -14.85 -22.55 -67.37
CA VAL A 645 -13.73 -21.61 -67.13
C VAL A 645 -12.96 -21.38 -68.42
#